data_AF-A0A966PWS8-F1
#
_entry.id   AF-A0A966PWS8-F1
#
_cell.length_a   1.000
_cell.length_b   1.000
_cell.length_c   1.000
_cell.angle_alpha   90.00
_cell.angle_beta   90.00
_cell.angle_gamma   90.00
#
_symmetry.space_group_name_H-M   'P 1'
#
loop_
_entity.id
_entity.type
_entity.pdbx_description
1 polymer ?
#
loop_
_entity_poly.entity_id
_entity_poly.type
_entity_poly.pdbx_seq_one_letter_code
_entity_poly.pdbx_strand_id
1 'polypeptide(L)'
;MTVSTRAQVITRRTYNRPLSDDGKVFETWQETVSRVIDHQQWLWERAARRELTDLEFAELYDLEQLMLDRKVSMSGRSLWLGGTTVAQKREASQFNCSFTEVETVYDVVDCLWLLLQGCGVGFKPVVGTLNGFTKPIKNIRVVRSTRTEKGGSEENKETWDNDTKTWTIQVGDSAEAWAKSVGKLMAGKYPAKELVLDFSQLRPAGERLKGYGWISSGDSAISTAYVAIAKILNGRADSLLTRMDILDIINWLGTILSSRRSAEIALFEYGQPEWEEFATGKKDWWLHNNSHRQQSNNSLVFKEKPLYADLRKIFDLMEDAGGSEPGFINAVEATRRAPWFAGCNPCVEILLGNKSFCNLTETDIGKFKGDTAGLHEAIRLAARANYRQTCVNLNDGILQESWHLNNYFLRLCGVGLTGIAKRPDMGGYDYEYLKRTATAAAIGMADELDLPSPKNITCVKPSGTLSKIMDTTEGIHKPLGKYIFNNVQFSKYDPVVDKLRAANYNVINHPTDDSGVLITFPVKWDDVPFHKVNGKEVNLDSAVEQLEKYKLIQTSWTQQNTSVTISYDLSEVEDIIKWLLNNWDCYVGVSFIYRTDPSMTAKDLGYLYLPQEVVSEQDYNDYVKLLQPVSLEDTNSFDEIVAEDCSTGSCPIK
;
A
#
# COMPACT_ATOMS: atom_id res chain seq x y z
N MET A 1 -17.99 1.10 -23.20
CA MET A 1 -18.19 2.32 -22.38
C MET A 1 -16.98 3.20 -22.57
N THR A 2 -17.17 4.50 -22.77
CA THR A 2 -16.06 5.46 -22.83
C THR A 2 -15.46 5.61 -21.43
N VAL A 3 -14.14 5.52 -21.31
CA VAL A 3 -13.41 5.69 -20.03
C VAL A 3 -13.55 7.14 -19.56
N SER A 4 -13.82 7.36 -18.27
CA SER A 4 -14.04 8.71 -17.73
C SER A 4 -12.78 9.57 -17.75
N THR A 5 -12.92 10.90 -17.82
CA THR A 5 -11.78 11.83 -17.70
C THR A 5 -10.99 11.59 -16.40
N ARG A 6 -11.68 11.28 -15.30
CA ARG A 6 -11.05 10.95 -14.02
C ARG A 6 -10.13 9.74 -14.16
N ALA A 7 -10.63 8.64 -14.73
CA ALA A 7 -9.83 7.44 -14.95
C ALA A 7 -8.65 7.70 -15.87
N GLN A 8 -8.83 8.46 -16.96
CA GLN A 8 -7.76 8.82 -17.88
C GLN A 8 -6.66 9.65 -17.21
N VAL A 9 -7.03 10.71 -16.49
CA VAL A 9 -6.08 11.59 -15.77
C VAL A 9 -5.33 10.83 -14.68
N ILE A 10 -6.02 10.00 -13.89
CA ILE A 10 -5.39 9.21 -12.83
C ILE A 10 -4.45 8.15 -13.43
N THR A 11 -4.83 7.52 -14.54
CA THR A 11 -3.93 6.58 -15.26
C THR A 11 -2.67 7.32 -15.70
N ARG A 12 -2.84 8.49 -16.32
CA ARG A 12 -1.77 9.31 -16.90
C ARG A 12 -0.71 9.75 -15.90
N ARG A 13 -1.11 10.13 -14.68
CA ARG A 13 -0.19 10.57 -13.62
C ARG A 13 0.41 9.44 -12.80
N THR A 14 -0.18 8.24 -12.83
CA THR A 14 0.18 7.16 -11.89
C THR A 14 0.89 5.99 -12.56
N TYR A 15 0.49 5.62 -13.79
CA TYR A 15 0.90 4.36 -14.42
C TYR A 15 1.54 4.54 -15.79
N ASN A 16 1.21 5.61 -16.51
CA ASN A 16 1.91 5.95 -17.74
C ASN A 16 3.29 6.48 -17.39
N ARG A 17 4.34 5.80 -17.87
CA ARG A 17 5.73 6.21 -17.61
C ARG A 17 6.19 7.26 -18.61
N PRO A 18 7.11 8.15 -18.23
CA PRO A 18 7.77 9.04 -19.18
C PRO A 18 8.64 8.23 -20.15
N LEU A 19 8.58 8.58 -21.43
CA LEU A 19 9.41 8.03 -22.51
C LEU A 19 10.70 8.82 -22.73
N SER A 20 10.81 10.02 -22.16
CA SER A 20 11.96 10.92 -22.28
C SER A 20 12.49 11.37 -20.91
N ASP A 21 13.79 11.69 -20.84
CA ASP A 21 14.45 12.17 -19.62
C ASP A 21 13.87 13.51 -19.11
N ASP A 22 13.30 14.33 -20.01
CA ASP A 22 12.64 15.59 -19.66
C ASP A 22 11.21 15.39 -19.12
N GLY A 23 10.73 14.13 -19.10
CA GLY A 23 9.45 13.75 -18.53
C GLY A 23 8.26 14.38 -19.24
N LYS A 24 8.37 14.78 -20.52
CA LYS A 24 7.26 15.44 -21.24
C LYS A 24 6.39 14.47 -22.02
N VAL A 25 7.01 13.49 -22.67
CA VAL A 25 6.29 12.44 -23.41
C VAL A 25 6.12 11.25 -22.48
N PHE A 26 4.93 10.67 -22.46
CA PHE A 26 4.65 9.50 -21.64
C PHE A 26 3.92 8.46 -22.47
N GLU A 27 3.94 7.23 -21.96
CA GLU A 27 3.14 6.13 -22.46
C GLU A 27 1.65 6.52 -22.56
N THR A 28 0.99 5.96 -23.55
CA THR A 28 -0.45 5.79 -23.63
C THR A 28 -0.87 4.58 -22.78
N TRP A 29 -2.17 4.43 -22.50
CA TRP A 29 -2.66 3.23 -21.80
C TRP A 29 -2.29 1.95 -22.54
N GLN A 30 -2.32 1.96 -23.88
CA GLN A 30 -1.97 0.80 -24.69
C GLN A 30 -0.48 0.44 -24.56
N GLU A 31 0.42 1.43 -24.58
CA GLU A 31 1.85 1.17 -24.37
C GLU A 31 2.13 0.66 -22.94
N THR A 32 1.44 1.21 -21.93
CA THR A 32 1.55 0.69 -20.56
C THR A 32 1.07 -0.76 -20.46
N VAL A 33 -0.06 -1.12 -21.10
CA VAL A 33 -0.56 -2.50 -21.09
C VAL A 33 0.39 -3.43 -21.84
N SER A 34 0.84 -3.05 -23.05
CA SER A 34 1.78 -3.84 -23.84
C SER A 34 3.07 -4.14 -23.06
N ARG A 35 3.66 -3.14 -22.39
CA ARG A 35 4.83 -3.35 -21.52
C ARG A 35 4.55 -4.33 -20.36
N VAL A 36 3.34 -4.35 -19.81
CA VAL A 36 2.96 -5.30 -18.76
C VAL A 36 2.76 -6.71 -19.33
N ILE A 37 2.30 -6.84 -20.57
CA ILE A 37 2.22 -8.13 -21.27
C ILE A 37 3.62 -8.66 -21.58
N ASP A 38 4.56 -7.82 -22.01
CA ASP A 38 5.98 -8.20 -22.17
C ASP A 38 6.57 -8.74 -20.86
N HIS A 39 6.20 -8.14 -19.73
CA HIS A 39 6.59 -8.63 -18.40
C HIS A 39 6.04 -10.03 -18.11
N GLN A 40 4.77 -10.28 -18.45
CA GLN A 40 4.12 -11.57 -18.28
C GLN A 40 4.73 -12.64 -19.19
N GLN A 41 5.06 -12.28 -20.43
CA GLN A 41 5.81 -13.13 -21.35
C GLN A 41 7.17 -13.50 -20.75
N TRP A 42 7.95 -12.50 -20.32
CA TRP A 42 9.27 -12.73 -19.74
C TRP A 42 9.25 -13.65 -18.52
N LEU A 43 8.29 -13.47 -17.60
CA LEU A 43 8.09 -14.37 -16.46
C LEU A 43 7.76 -15.80 -16.90
N TRP A 44 6.90 -15.94 -17.92
CA TRP A 44 6.47 -17.23 -18.43
C TRP A 44 7.62 -17.97 -19.12
N GLU A 45 8.30 -17.34 -20.08
CA GLU A 45 9.42 -17.92 -20.81
C GLU A 45 10.57 -18.30 -19.89
N ARG A 46 10.88 -17.45 -18.90
CA ARG A 46 11.88 -17.77 -17.87
C ARG A 46 11.51 -19.03 -17.10
N ALA A 47 10.25 -19.11 -16.64
CA ALA A 47 9.79 -20.25 -15.85
C ALA A 47 9.76 -21.53 -16.70
N ALA A 48 9.27 -21.45 -17.93
CA ALA A 48 9.16 -22.55 -18.88
C ALA A 48 10.53 -22.96 -19.48
N ARG A 49 11.52 -22.06 -19.44
CA ARG A 49 12.85 -22.23 -20.05
C ARG A 49 12.80 -22.47 -21.56
N ARG A 50 11.83 -21.86 -22.23
CA ARG A 50 11.61 -21.90 -23.67
C ARG A 50 10.80 -20.68 -24.10
N GLU A 51 10.78 -20.41 -25.40
CA GLU A 51 9.83 -19.48 -26.00
C GLU A 51 8.38 -19.99 -25.84
N LEU A 52 7.44 -19.06 -25.83
CA LEU A 52 6.01 -19.37 -25.79
C LEU A 52 5.51 -19.95 -27.11
N THR A 53 4.51 -20.82 -27.02
CA THR A 53 3.77 -21.38 -28.15
C THR A 53 2.67 -20.42 -28.61
N ASP A 54 2.13 -20.63 -29.81
CA ASP A 54 1.03 -19.81 -30.35
C ASP A 54 -0.20 -19.75 -29.42
N LEU A 55 -0.50 -20.85 -28.71
CA LEU A 55 -1.61 -20.91 -27.75
C LEU A 55 -1.33 -20.06 -26.49
N GLU A 56 -0.07 -20.02 -26.05
CA GLU A 56 0.34 -19.23 -24.88
C GLU A 56 0.39 -17.74 -25.24
N PHE A 57 0.79 -17.39 -26.47
CA PHE A 57 0.63 -16.03 -26.98
C PHE A 57 -0.83 -15.61 -27.12
N ALA A 58 -1.71 -16.50 -27.59
CA ALA A 58 -3.15 -16.22 -27.61
C ALA A 58 -3.70 -15.89 -26.21
N GLU A 59 -3.26 -16.61 -25.18
CA GLU A 59 -3.62 -16.30 -23.79
C GLU A 59 -3.15 -14.90 -23.36
N LEU A 60 -1.94 -14.49 -23.75
CA LEU A 60 -1.43 -13.15 -23.47
C LEU A 60 -2.23 -12.07 -24.20
N TYR A 61 -2.65 -12.30 -25.44
CA TYR A 61 -3.50 -11.36 -26.18
C TYR A 61 -4.90 -11.23 -25.58
N ASP A 62 -5.48 -12.32 -25.07
CA ASP A 62 -6.77 -12.27 -24.37
C ASP A 62 -6.66 -11.48 -23.06
N LEU A 63 -5.57 -11.68 -22.31
CA LEU A 63 -5.28 -10.89 -21.11
C LEU A 63 -5.05 -9.40 -21.46
N GLU A 64 -4.30 -9.12 -22.52
CA GLU A 64 -4.06 -7.77 -23.04
C GLU A 64 -5.38 -7.06 -23.32
N GLN A 65 -6.29 -7.71 -24.05
CA GLN A 65 -7.59 -7.12 -24.38
C GLN A 65 -8.42 -6.83 -23.12
N LEU A 66 -8.43 -7.74 -22.14
CA LEU A 66 -9.12 -7.51 -20.87
C LEU A 66 -8.52 -6.33 -20.08
N MET A 67 -7.20 -6.11 -20.18
CA MET A 67 -6.53 -4.97 -19.57
C MET A 67 -6.83 -3.66 -20.32
N LEU A 68 -6.82 -3.67 -21.65
CA LEU A 68 -7.21 -2.51 -22.47
C LEU A 68 -8.65 -2.08 -22.16
N ASP A 69 -9.56 -3.05 -22.02
CA ASP A 69 -10.96 -2.86 -21.61
C ASP A 69 -11.13 -2.46 -20.13
N ARG A 70 -10.03 -2.48 -19.35
CA ARG A 70 -9.99 -2.23 -17.91
C ARG A 70 -10.90 -3.17 -17.11
N LYS A 71 -11.07 -4.41 -17.58
CA LYS A 71 -11.84 -5.48 -16.93
C LYS A 71 -10.99 -6.29 -15.95
N VAL A 72 -9.71 -6.45 -16.30
CA VAL A 72 -8.68 -7.08 -15.47
C VAL A 72 -7.50 -6.11 -15.37
N SER A 73 -6.80 -6.11 -14.24
CA SER A 73 -5.57 -5.37 -14.06
C SER A 73 -4.55 -6.21 -13.29
N MET A 74 -3.28 -6.07 -13.65
CA MET A 74 -2.18 -6.47 -12.77
C MET A 74 -2.08 -5.48 -11.59
N SER A 75 -1.19 -5.77 -10.63
CA SER A 75 -0.93 -4.86 -9.51
C SER A 75 -0.53 -3.47 -10.01
N GLY A 76 -0.81 -2.42 -9.22
CA GLY A 76 -0.37 -1.06 -9.56
C GLY A 76 1.15 -0.95 -9.70
N ARG A 77 1.90 -1.79 -9.00
CA ARG A 77 3.36 -1.87 -9.12
C ARG A 77 3.79 -2.47 -10.45
N SER A 78 3.13 -3.53 -10.91
CA SER A 78 3.35 -4.12 -12.23
C SER A 78 2.96 -3.15 -13.33
N LEU A 79 1.85 -2.40 -13.20
CA LEU A 79 1.51 -1.32 -14.14
C LEU A 79 2.64 -0.28 -14.27
N TRP A 80 3.24 0.13 -13.14
CA TRP A 80 4.29 1.13 -13.13
C TRP A 80 5.67 0.62 -13.57
N LEU A 81 6.06 -0.60 -13.21
CA LEU A 81 7.43 -1.11 -13.39
C LEU A 81 7.55 -2.37 -14.24
N GLY A 82 6.49 -3.16 -14.41
CA GLY A 82 6.54 -4.40 -15.19
C GLY A 82 7.15 -4.15 -16.56
N GLY A 83 8.01 -5.04 -17.04
CA GLY A 83 8.65 -4.93 -18.36
C GLY A 83 9.80 -3.91 -18.42
N THR A 84 10.07 -3.17 -17.34
CA THR A 84 11.24 -2.29 -17.26
C THR A 84 12.51 -3.05 -16.86
N THR A 85 13.68 -2.49 -17.17
CA THR A 85 14.97 -3.04 -16.73
C THR A 85 15.12 -3.08 -15.20
N VAL A 86 14.46 -2.16 -14.48
CA VAL A 86 14.45 -2.17 -13.00
C VAL A 86 13.69 -3.38 -12.48
N ALA A 87 12.53 -3.68 -13.05
CA ALA A 87 11.73 -4.85 -12.66
C ALA A 87 12.51 -6.16 -12.82
N GLN A 88 13.35 -6.26 -13.86
CA GLN A 88 14.16 -7.45 -14.12
C GLN A 88 15.41 -7.53 -13.23
N LYS A 89 15.99 -6.39 -12.82
CA LYS A 89 17.17 -6.35 -11.94
C LYS A 89 16.82 -6.47 -10.45
N ARG A 90 15.64 -5.96 -10.07
CA ARG A 90 15.18 -5.85 -8.69
C ARG A 90 13.73 -6.33 -8.62
N GLU A 91 13.55 -7.64 -8.63
CA GLU A 91 12.23 -8.23 -8.86
C GLU A 91 11.30 -8.09 -7.65
N ALA A 92 11.85 -7.86 -6.45
CA ALA A 92 11.09 -7.46 -5.26
C ALA A 92 10.29 -6.16 -5.50
N SER A 93 10.75 -5.29 -6.40
CA SER A 93 10.03 -4.09 -6.81
C SER A 93 8.72 -4.36 -7.54
N GLN A 94 8.38 -5.61 -7.88
CA GLN A 94 7.09 -5.96 -8.49
C GLN A 94 5.98 -6.24 -7.48
N PHE A 95 6.31 -6.28 -6.19
CA PHE A 95 5.33 -6.54 -5.13
C PHE A 95 4.93 -5.23 -4.46
N ASN A 96 3.64 -5.10 -4.18
CA ASN A 96 3.12 -3.91 -3.52
C ASN A 96 3.50 -3.87 -2.04
N CYS A 97 3.48 -5.02 -1.38
CA CYS A 97 3.65 -5.12 0.06
C CYS A 97 4.31 -6.44 0.47
N SER A 98 4.81 -6.48 1.71
CA SER A 98 5.50 -7.60 2.33
C SER A 98 5.18 -7.69 3.83
N PHE A 99 5.69 -8.75 4.49
CA PHE A 99 5.69 -8.86 5.95
C PHE A 99 6.97 -9.50 6.48
N THR A 100 7.49 -9.02 7.62
CA THR A 100 8.57 -9.68 8.38
C THR A 100 8.43 -9.47 9.89
N GLU A 101 8.89 -10.44 10.67
CA GLU A 101 9.20 -10.21 12.08
C GLU A 101 10.55 -9.49 12.16
N VAL A 102 10.65 -8.47 13.02
CA VAL A 102 11.87 -7.68 13.19
C VAL A 102 12.52 -8.09 14.51
N GLU A 103 13.53 -8.94 14.42
CA GLU A 103 14.23 -9.53 15.58
C GLU A 103 15.77 -9.47 15.48
N THR A 104 16.30 -9.18 14.28
CA THR A 104 17.72 -9.06 13.99
C THR A 104 18.04 -7.79 13.21
N VAL A 105 19.34 -7.44 13.15
CA VAL A 105 19.84 -6.32 12.34
C VAL A 105 19.53 -6.51 10.85
N TYR A 106 19.54 -7.75 10.35
CA TYR A 106 19.24 -8.04 8.96
C TYR A 106 17.76 -7.77 8.63
N ASP A 107 16.84 -8.01 9.57
CA ASP A 107 15.43 -7.69 9.36
C ASP A 107 15.22 -6.17 9.20
N VAL A 108 15.97 -5.35 9.96
CA VAL A 108 15.94 -3.89 9.82
C VAL A 108 16.48 -3.44 8.45
N VAL A 109 17.53 -4.11 7.96
CA VAL A 109 18.07 -3.88 6.60
C VAL A 109 17.04 -4.26 5.54
N ASP A 110 16.38 -5.42 5.67
CA ASP A 110 15.33 -5.87 4.76
C ASP A 110 14.16 -4.88 4.73
N CYS A 111 13.71 -4.40 5.89
CA CYS A 111 12.64 -3.39 5.97
C CYS A 111 12.99 -2.13 5.17
N LEU A 112 14.17 -1.53 5.40
CA LEU A 112 14.58 -0.33 4.66
C LEU A 112 14.74 -0.61 3.16
N TRP A 113 15.31 -1.77 2.79
CA TRP A 113 15.47 -2.13 1.38
C TRP A 113 14.12 -2.24 0.66
N LEU A 114 13.14 -2.90 1.26
CA LEU A 114 11.79 -3.04 0.70
C LEU A 114 11.09 -1.68 0.57
N LEU A 115 11.20 -0.84 1.61
CA LEU A 115 10.71 0.53 1.59
C LEU A 115 11.34 1.36 0.46
N LEU A 116 12.66 1.25 0.25
CA LEU A 116 13.39 1.91 -0.84
C LEU A 116 13.00 1.39 -2.23
N GLN A 117 12.42 0.19 -2.33
CA GLN A 117 11.83 -0.32 -3.58
C GLN A 117 10.34 0.02 -3.71
N GLY A 118 9.76 0.69 -2.71
CA GLY A 118 8.36 1.08 -2.66
C GLY A 118 7.43 -0.07 -2.30
N CYS A 119 7.97 -1.18 -1.80
CA CYS A 119 7.19 -2.26 -1.23
C CYS A 119 6.80 -1.86 0.20
N GLY A 120 5.50 -1.76 0.48
CA GLY A 120 5.01 -1.52 1.84
C GLY A 120 5.39 -2.67 2.77
N VAL A 121 5.66 -2.39 4.04
CA VAL A 121 6.20 -3.37 5.00
C VAL A 121 5.23 -3.53 6.16
N GLY A 122 4.60 -4.70 6.26
CA GLY A 122 4.04 -5.15 7.52
C GLY A 122 5.14 -5.68 8.41
N PHE A 123 5.11 -5.37 9.69
CA PHE A 123 6.10 -5.90 10.62
C PHE A 123 5.56 -6.21 12.00
N LYS A 124 6.18 -7.16 12.67
CA LYS A 124 5.96 -7.45 14.09
C LYS A 124 7.25 -7.16 14.86
N PRO A 125 7.26 -6.18 15.77
CA PRO A 125 8.38 -5.96 16.67
C PRO A 125 8.60 -7.16 17.60
N VAL A 126 9.80 -7.74 17.57
CA VAL A 126 10.20 -8.85 18.44
C VAL A 126 11.49 -8.46 19.14
N VAL A 127 11.46 -8.41 20.48
CA VAL A 127 12.61 -8.01 21.32
C VAL A 127 13.91 -8.73 20.90
N GLY A 128 13.79 -10.00 20.48
CA GLY A 128 14.79 -10.69 19.66
C GLY A 128 16.20 -10.60 20.24
N THR A 129 17.16 -10.23 19.38
CA THR A 129 18.57 -10.00 19.74
C THR A 129 19.01 -8.54 19.56
N LEU A 130 18.07 -7.66 19.22
CA LEU A 130 18.34 -6.25 18.99
C LEU A 130 18.64 -5.55 20.32
N ASN A 131 19.79 -4.89 20.39
CA ASN A 131 20.26 -4.18 21.57
C ASN A 131 20.57 -2.71 21.23
N GLY A 132 20.55 -1.85 22.24
CA GLY A 132 21.16 -0.54 22.13
C GLY A 132 22.69 -0.62 22.00
N PHE A 133 23.34 0.54 22.00
CA PHE A 133 24.80 0.58 21.90
C PHE A 133 25.47 -0.08 23.11
N THR A 134 26.68 -0.64 22.93
CA THR A 134 27.43 -1.25 24.05
C THR A 134 27.68 -0.26 25.19
N LYS A 135 27.87 1.02 24.87
CA LYS A 135 27.97 2.11 25.84
C LYS A 135 27.29 3.36 25.27
N PRO A 136 26.78 4.25 26.12
CA PRO A 136 26.27 5.54 25.66
C PRO A 136 27.34 6.34 24.91
N ILE A 137 27.07 6.65 23.64
CA ILE A 137 27.87 7.52 22.79
C ILE A 137 27.37 8.96 23.00
N LYS A 138 28.15 9.79 23.70
CA LYS A 138 27.71 11.13 24.12
C LYS A 138 27.64 12.13 22.98
N ASN A 139 28.49 11.99 21.97
CA ASN A 139 28.57 12.93 20.86
C ASN A 139 28.11 12.26 19.56
N ILE A 140 27.08 12.81 18.93
CA ILE A 140 26.63 12.40 17.59
C ILE A 140 26.83 13.60 16.67
N ARG A 141 27.78 13.48 15.75
CA ARG A 141 28.12 14.51 14.76
C ARG A 141 27.53 14.13 13.42
N VAL A 142 26.79 15.06 12.80
CA VAL A 142 26.21 14.88 11.46
C VAL A 142 27.04 15.69 10.46
N VAL A 143 27.53 15.05 9.40
CA VAL A 143 28.11 15.72 8.24
C VAL A 143 27.07 15.68 7.12
N ARG A 144 26.55 16.86 6.76
CA ARG A 144 25.52 17.03 5.74
C ARG A 144 26.12 17.01 4.34
N SER A 145 25.32 16.61 3.34
CA SER A 145 25.73 16.74 1.95
C SER A 145 25.85 18.21 1.55
N THR A 146 26.91 18.51 0.79
CA THR A 146 27.13 19.80 0.12
C THR A 146 27.16 19.64 -1.40
N ARG A 147 26.80 18.46 -1.90
CA ARG A 147 26.80 18.16 -3.33
C ARG A 147 25.69 18.93 -4.03
N THR A 148 26.01 19.45 -5.21
CA THR A 148 25.04 20.10 -6.11
C THR A 148 24.65 19.21 -7.29
N GLU A 149 25.23 18.01 -7.37
CA GLU A 149 24.96 17.02 -8.41
C GLU A 149 25.14 15.58 -7.88
N LYS A 150 24.53 14.61 -8.54
CA LYS A 150 24.79 13.16 -8.33
C LYS A 150 26.26 12.76 -8.52
N GLY A 151 26.56 11.49 -8.23
CA GLY A 151 27.89 10.90 -8.45
C GLY A 151 28.78 10.88 -7.22
N GLY A 152 28.19 10.80 -6.02
CA GLY A 152 28.94 10.39 -4.84
C GLY A 152 29.30 8.91 -4.89
N SER A 153 30.13 8.46 -3.94
CA SER A 153 30.43 7.03 -3.78
C SER A 153 29.14 6.23 -3.64
N GLU A 154 28.93 5.21 -4.47
CA GLU A 154 27.75 4.32 -4.37
C GLU A 154 27.84 3.34 -3.19
N GLU A 155 29.00 3.25 -2.53
CA GLU A 155 29.25 2.33 -1.42
C GLU A 155 29.46 3.06 -0.10
N ASN A 156 29.11 2.38 0.99
CA ASN A 156 29.36 2.86 2.34
C ASN A 156 30.84 2.75 2.72
N LYS A 157 31.35 3.71 3.50
CA LYS A 157 32.65 3.62 4.17
C LYS A 157 32.46 3.68 5.69
N GLU A 158 33.03 2.71 6.39
CA GLU A 158 32.95 2.62 7.85
C GLU A 158 34.37 2.66 8.43
N THR A 159 34.64 3.55 9.38
CA THR A 159 35.97 3.69 10.00
C THR A 159 35.89 3.78 11.52
N TRP A 160 36.89 3.23 12.20
CA TRP A 160 37.06 3.29 13.65
C TRP A 160 38.44 3.84 13.98
N ASP A 161 38.47 4.96 14.71
CA ASP A 161 39.68 5.51 15.30
C ASP A 161 39.77 5.06 16.77
N ASN A 162 40.78 4.26 17.09
CA ASN A 162 40.94 3.70 18.42
C ASN A 162 41.47 4.71 19.44
N ASP A 163 42.17 5.75 19.01
CA ASP A 163 42.82 6.73 19.87
C ASP A 163 41.80 7.80 20.31
N THR A 164 41.05 8.34 19.34
CA THR A 164 39.97 9.31 19.62
C THR A 164 38.68 8.62 20.09
N LYS A 165 38.53 7.31 19.83
CA LYS A 165 37.29 6.54 19.98
C LYS A 165 36.16 7.10 19.11
N THR A 166 36.49 7.51 17.88
CA THR A 166 35.52 8.01 16.90
C THR A 166 35.12 6.90 15.94
N TRP A 167 33.82 6.65 15.84
CA TRP A 167 33.23 5.75 14.85
C TRP A 167 32.55 6.57 13.76
N THR A 168 32.89 6.36 12.50
CA THR A 168 32.30 7.06 11.36
C THR A 168 31.59 6.09 10.44
N ILE A 169 30.35 6.41 10.09
CA ILE A 169 29.56 5.76 9.05
C ILE A 169 29.33 6.80 7.94
N GLN A 170 30.03 6.65 6.83
CA GLN A 170 29.78 7.43 5.61
C GLN A 170 28.82 6.65 4.71
N VAL A 171 27.68 7.25 4.39
CA VAL A 171 26.60 6.65 3.61
C VAL A 171 26.81 6.91 2.12
N GLY A 172 26.76 5.86 1.30
CA GLY A 172 26.88 5.96 -0.15
C GLY A 172 25.60 6.40 -0.87
N ASP A 173 25.72 6.87 -2.11
CA ASP A 173 24.67 7.41 -2.98
C ASP A 173 23.97 6.32 -3.83
N SER A 174 23.64 5.19 -3.21
CA SER A 174 22.88 4.09 -3.82
C SER A 174 21.84 3.52 -2.85
N ALA A 175 20.76 2.93 -3.38
CA ALA A 175 19.73 2.32 -2.53
C ALA A 175 20.31 1.16 -1.69
N GLU A 176 21.25 0.41 -2.26
CA GLU A 176 21.97 -0.69 -1.62
C GLU A 176 22.82 -0.18 -0.45
N ALA A 177 23.52 0.95 -0.63
CA ALA A 177 24.26 1.60 0.45
C ALA A 177 23.34 2.07 1.56
N TRP A 178 22.20 2.69 1.24
CA TRP A 178 21.22 3.17 2.24
C TRP A 178 20.66 2.00 3.06
N ALA A 179 20.29 0.89 2.40
CA ALA A 179 19.84 -0.32 3.08
C ALA A 179 20.93 -0.90 4.00
N LYS A 180 22.17 -1.01 3.52
CA LYS A 180 23.27 -1.54 4.35
C LYS A 180 23.70 -0.60 5.48
N SER A 181 23.50 0.71 5.37
CA SER A 181 24.00 1.67 6.36
C SER A 181 23.21 1.62 7.67
N VAL A 182 21.91 1.31 7.65
CA VAL A 182 21.15 1.13 8.89
C VAL A 182 21.64 -0.11 9.63
N GLY A 183 21.98 -1.17 8.91
CA GLY A 183 22.59 -2.37 9.50
C GLY A 183 23.90 -2.06 10.22
N LYS A 184 24.73 -1.16 9.66
CA LYS A 184 25.96 -0.70 10.33
C LYS A 184 25.65 0.05 11.62
N LEU A 185 24.69 0.97 11.61
CA LEU A 185 24.27 1.72 12.79
C LEU A 185 23.73 0.80 13.88
N MET A 186 22.79 -0.08 13.53
CA MET A 186 22.16 -1.04 14.45
C MET A 186 23.14 -2.05 15.05
N ALA A 187 24.18 -2.43 14.30
CA ALA A 187 25.20 -3.36 14.79
C ALA A 187 26.05 -2.79 15.94
N GLY A 188 26.13 -1.46 16.11
CA GLY A 188 26.74 -0.83 17.28
C GLY A 188 28.15 -1.32 17.64
N LYS A 189 29.00 -1.60 16.64
CA LYS A 189 30.18 -2.47 16.78
C LYS A 189 31.29 -1.95 17.69
N TYR A 190 31.33 -0.65 17.97
CA TYR A 190 32.47 0.00 18.62
C TYR A 190 32.07 0.73 19.91
N PRO A 191 32.93 0.72 20.96
CA PRO A 191 32.72 1.49 22.18
C PRO A 191 33.10 2.96 21.97
N ALA A 192 32.37 3.65 21.09
CA ALA A 192 32.69 5.00 20.64
C ALA A 192 32.37 6.07 21.69
N LYS A 193 33.18 7.15 21.72
CA LYS A 193 32.84 8.40 22.40
C LYS A 193 32.11 9.37 21.48
N GLU A 194 32.39 9.28 20.18
CA GLU A 194 31.76 10.06 19.12
C GLU A 194 31.31 9.14 17.97
N LEU A 195 30.07 9.30 17.54
CA LEU A 195 29.52 8.73 16.31
C LEU A 195 29.42 9.84 15.26
N VAL A 196 30.06 9.65 14.11
CA VAL A 196 29.97 10.55 12.95
C VAL A 196 29.08 9.89 11.90
N LEU A 197 27.94 10.51 11.64
CA LEU A 197 27.03 10.15 10.56
C LEU A 197 27.32 11.06 9.36
N ASP A 198 28.00 10.52 8.35
CA ASP A 198 28.49 11.28 7.21
C ASP A 198 27.66 11.01 5.94
N PHE A 199 26.89 12.00 5.52
CA PHE A 199 26.03 11.98 4.34
C PHE A 199 26.62 12.77 3.17
N SER A 200 27.91 13.13 3.22
CA SER A 200 28.59 13.94 2.20
C SER A 200 28.55 13.40 0.78
N GLN A 201 28.29 12.08 0.61
CA GLN A 201 28.21 11.44 -0.69
C GLN A 201 26.82 11.55 -1.32
N LEU A 202 25.77 11.87 -0.56
CA LEU A 202 24.40 11.84 -1.07
C LEU A 202 24.14 12.97 -2.06
N ARG A 203 23.48 12.66 -3.18
CA ARG A 203 23.03 13.64 -4.17
C ARG A 203 22.04 14.67 -3.58
N PRO A 204 21.87 15.86 -4.19
CA PRO A 204 20.89 16.83 -3.75
C PRO A 204 19.44 16.38 -3.99
N ALA A 205 18.50 17.01 -3.28
CA ALA A 205 17.08 16.83 -3.52
C ALA A 205 16.64 17.36 -4.90
N GLY A 206 15.54 16.83 -5.43
CA GLY A 206 14.96 17.29 -6.71
C GLY A 206 15.47 16.56 -7.96
N GLU A 207 16.53 15.75 -7.85
CA GLU A 207 17.02 14.95 -8.98
C GLU A 207 16.18 13.69 -9.23
N ARG A 208 15.87 13.41 -10.50
CA ARG A 208 15.14 12.22 -10.93
C ARG A 208 16.00 10.95 -10.88
N LEU A 209 15.44 9.90 -10.28
CA LEU A 209 15.97 8.54 -10.28
C LEU A 209 15.52 7.81 -11.54
N LYS A 210 16.40 7.71 -12.55
CA LYS A 210 16.11 7.15 -13.89
C LYS A 210 15.36 5.82 -13.91
N GLY A 211 15.59 4.94 -12.94
CA GLY A 211 14.95 3.63 -12.87
C GLY A 211 13.49 3.68 -12.40
N TYR A 212 13.26 4.25 -11.22
CA TYR A 212 11.98 4.22 -10.54
C TYR A 212 11.03 5.35 -10.98
N GLY A 213 11.57 6.41 -11.60
CA GLY A 213 10.83 7.63 -11.93
C GLY A 213 10.56 8.54 -10.73
N TRP A 214 11.16 8.26 -9.57
CA TRP A 214 11.01 9.07 -8.36
C TRP A 214 12.03 10.19 -8.28
N ILE A 215 11.85 11.08 -7.31
CA ILE A 215 12.72 12.23 -7.06
C ILE A 215 13.47 12.00 -5.75
N SER A 216 14.77 12.30 -5.74
CA SER A 216 15.59 12.22 -4.52
C SER A 216 15.13 13.26 -3.47
N SER A 217 15.07 12.85 -2.20
CA SER A 217 14.87 13.76 -1.04
C SER A 217 16.17 14.44 -0.57
N GLY A 218 17.31 14.11 -1.19
CA GLY A 218 18.61 14.46 -0.62
C GLY A 218 18.84 13.80 0.75
N ASP A 219 19.69 14.41 1.58
CA ASP A 219 20.13 13.81 2.85
C ASP A 219 19.28 14.22 4.07
N SER A 220 18.31 15.13 3.93
CA SER A 220 17.55 15.70 5.07
C SER A 220 16.88 14.62 5.93
N ALA A 221 15.99 13.85 5.31
CA ALA A 221 15.18 12.85 6.00
C ALA A 221 16.03 11.75 6.66
N ILE A 222 17.00 11.19 5.93
CA ILE A 222 17.87 10.12 6.46
C ILE A 222 18.72 10.60 7.63
N SER A 223 19.22 11.85 7.61
CA SER A 223 20.02 12.35 8.73
C SER A 223 19.19 12.54 10.00
N THR A 224 17.95 12.99 9.86
CA THR A 224 17.03 13.19 10.98
C THR A 224 16.67 11.84 11.59
N ALA A 225 16.29 10.88 10.75
CA ALA A 225 15.96 9.52 11.16
C ALA A 225 17.15 8.84 11.85
N TYR A 226 18.37 8.91 11.29
CA TYR A 226 19.53 8.23 11.87
C TYR A 226 19.95 8.83 13.22
N VAL A 227 19.83 10.14 13.40
CA VAL A 227 20.06 10.77 14.72
C VAL A 227 19.01 10.31 15.73
N ALA A 228 17.74 10.21 15.34
CA ALA A 228 16.68 9.72 16.23
C ALA A 228 16.90 8.25 16.61
N ILE A 229 17.23 7.39 15.63
CA ILE A 229 17.57 5.98 15.86
C ILE A 229 18.79 5.86 16.79
N ALA A 230 19.85 6.63 16.56
CA ALA A 230 21.03 6.62 17.44
C ALA A 230 20.70 7.06 18.88
N LYS A 231 19.74 7.97 19.07
CA LYS A 231 19.25 8.34 20.41
C LYS A 231 18.49 7.20 21.09
N ILE A 232 17.65 6.46 20.36
CA ILE A 232 16.97 5.26 20.88
C ILE A 232 18.03 4.22 21.31
N LEU A 233 19.00 3.93 20.45
CA LEU A 233 20.08 2.98 20.74
C LEU A 233 20.94 3.43 21.94
N ASN A 234 21.15 4.72 22.14
CA ASN A 234 21.80 5.28 23.32
C ASN A 234 20.96 5.12 24.60
N GLY A 235 19.65 5.36 24.51
CA GLY A 235 18.72 5.20 25.63
C GLY A 235 18.61 3.76 26.13
N ARG A 236 18.90 2.80 25.26
CA ARG A 236 18.95 1.36 25.55
C ARG A 236 20.38 0.81 25.61
N ALA A 237 21.37 1.64 25.90
CA ALA A 237 22.75 1.16 25.95
C ALA A 237 22.91 0.01 26.96
N ASP A 238 23.59 -1.07 26.54
CA ASP A 238 23.75 -2.32 27.30
C ASP A 238 22.42 -3.00 27.69
N SER A 239 21.36 -2.79 26.91
CA SER A 239 20.04 -3.39 27.10
C SER A 239 19.39 -3.77 25.78
N LEU A 240 18.48 -4.75 25.83
CA LEU A 240 17.64 -5.11 24.69
C LEU A 240 16.71 -3.95 24.34
N LEU A 241 16.42 -3.81 23.05
CA LEU A 241 15.37 -2.92 22.57
C LEU A 241 14.01 -3.48 22.95
N THR A 242 13.11 -2.62 23.42
CA THR A 242 11.72 -3.02 23.63
C THR A 242 10.96 -3.03 22.31
N ARG A 243 9.72 -3.54 22.33
CA ARG A 243 8.90 -3.56 21.11
C ARG A 243 8.56 -2.15 20.63
N MET A 244 8.39 -1.21 21.57
CA MET A 244 8.16 0.20 21.24
C MET A 244 9.42 0.86 20.64
N ASP A 245 10.62 0.52 21.12
CA ASP A 245 11.85 1.01 20.49
C ASP A 245 11.98 0.51 19.04
N ILE A 246 11.67 -0.78 18.81
CA ILE A 246 11.70 -1.38 17.46
C ILE A 246 10.64 -0.76 16.55
N LEU A 247 9.42 -0.54 17.06
CA LEU A 247 8.36 0.20 16.36
C LEU A 247 8.87 1.57 15.91
N ASP A 248 9.43 2.34 16.84
CA ASP A 248 9.93 3.69 16.57
C ASP A 248 11.08 3.68 15.55
N ILE A 249 12.01 2.72 15.63
CA ILE A 249 13.10 2.57 14.66
C ILE A 249 12.55 2.31 13.26
N ILE A 250 11.65 1.34 13.08
CA ILE A 250 11.10 1.02 11.76
C ILE A 250 10.28 2.19 11.21
N ASN A 251 9.47 2.85 12.04
CA ASN A 251 8.74 4.04 11.64
C ASN A 251 9.66 5.22 11.26
N TRP A 252 10.81 5.40 11.94
CA TRP A 252 11.81 6.38 11.49
C TRP A 252 12.37 6.05 10.11
N LEU A 253 12.57 4.78 9.79
CA LEU A 253 13.00 4.37 8.44
C LEU A 253 11.92 4.67 7.39
N GLY A 254 10.65 4.56 7.75
CA GLY A 254 9.52 5.00 6.92
C GLY A 254 9.58 6.47 6.51
N THR A 255 10.12 7.34 7.38
CA THR A 255 10.24 8.79 7.10
C THR A 255 11.32 9.14 6.06
N ILE A 256 12.21 8.21 5.73
CA ILE A 256 13.34 8.45 4.81
C ILE A 256 12.87 8.62 3.34
N LEU A 257 11.67 8.12 3.02
CA LEU A 257 11.13 8.10 1.67
C LEU A 257 10.55 9.46 1.25
N SER A 258 10.81 9.86 0.00
CA SER A 258 10.72 11.26 -0.46
C SER A 258 9.41 11.68 -1.11
N SER A 259 8.53 10.76 -1.54
CA SER A 259 7.39 11.10 -2.40
C SER A 259 6.02 10.59 -1.92
N ARG A 260 6.00 9.60 -1.01
CA ARG A 260 4.78 9.03 -0.41
C ARG A 260 5.08 8.59 1.01
N ARG A 261 4.12 8.78 1.93
CA ARG A 261 4.15 8.16 3.26
C ARG A 261 4.43 6.66 3.11
N SER A 262 5.30 6.09 3.93
CA SER A 262 5.56 4.65 3.86
C SER A 262 4.27 3.89 4.17
N ALA A 263 4.04 2.79 3.43
CA ALA A 263 2.90 1.92 3.67
C ALA A 263 3.32 0.86 4.68
N GLU A 264 3.17 1.16 5.97
CA GLU A 264 3.53 0.24 7.05
C GLU A 264 2.31 -0.22 7.87
N ILE A 265 2.36 -1.45 8.37
CA ILE A 265 1.51 -1.90 9.48
C ILE A 265 2.38 -2.53 10.54
N ALA A 266 2.17 -2.14 11.80
CA ALA A 266 2.80 -2.78 12.94
C ALA A 266 1.80 -3.73 13.59
N LEU A 267 2.23 -4.96 13.87
CA LEU A 267 1.43 -5.97 14.56
C LEU A 267 1.98 -6.23 15.95
N PHE A 268 1.08 -6.32 16.93
CA PHE A 268 1.43 -6.59 18.32
C PHE A 268 0.44 -7.56 18.94
N GLU A 269 0.91 -8.54 19.71
CA GLU A 269 0.02 -9.53 20.32
C GLU A 269 -0.75 -8.96 21.51
N TYR A 270 -2.08 -9.14 21.51
CA TYR A 270 -2.94 -8.70 22.60
C TYR A 270 -2.53 -9.35 23.94
N GLY A 271 -2.52 -8.56 25.01
CA GLY A 271 -2.21 -9.03 26.36
C GLY A 271 -0.71 -9.19 26.68
N GLN A 272 0.19 -9.06 25.70
CA GLN A 272 1.64 -9.05 25.96
C GLN A 272 2.09 -7.72 26.60
N PRO A 273 3.19 -7.69 27.39
CA PRO A 273 3.71 -6.44 27.92
C PRO A 273 3.85 -5.36 26.84
N GLU A 274 3.50 -4.11 27.18
CA GLU A 274 3.48 -2.93 26.29
C GLU A 274 2.31 -2.88 25.26
N TRP A 275 1.38 -3.85 25.23
CA TRP A 275 0.30 -3.85 24.23
C TRP A 275 -0.61 -2.61 24.30
N GLU A 276 -0.88 -2.07 25.49
CA GLU A 276 -1.71 -0.86 25.66
C GLU A 276 -0.98 0.41 25.21
N GLU A 277 0.32 0.48 25.49
CA GLU A 277 1.18 1.56 24.99
C GLU A 277 1.26 1.51 23.46
N PHE A 278 1.37 0.31 22.88
CA PHE A 278 1.34 0.12 21.44
C PHE A 278 0.00 0.54 20.83
N ALA A 279 -1.11 0.12 21.43
CA ALA A 279 -2.48 0.42 20.99
C ALA A 279 -2.75 1.94 20.95
N THR A 280 -2.22 2.67 21.93
CA THR A 280 -2.37 4.12 22.06
C THR A 280 -1.16 4.91 21.57
N GLY A 281 -0.17 4.25 20.96
CA GLY A 281 1.13 4.84 20.66
C GLY A 281 1.09 6.02 19.68
N LYS A 282 -0.02 6.16 18.93
CA LYS A 282 -0.30 7.24 17.99
C LYS A 282 -1.20 8.34 18.58
N LYS A 283 -1.80 8.13 19.75
CA LYS A 283 -2.65 9.13 20.40
C LYS A 283 -1.81 10.37 20.72
N ASP A 284 -2.37 11.54 20.40
CA ASP A 284 -1.77 12.85 20.70
C ASP A 284 -0.30 13.00 20.26
N TRP A 285 0.09 12.33 19.17
CA TRP A 285 1.49 12.27 18.72
C TRP A 285 2.12 13.66 18.50
N TRP A 286 1.31 14.67 18.14
CA TRP A 286 1.73 16.05 17.92
C TRP A 286 2.15 16.75 19.23
N LEU A 287 1.62 16.32 20.38
CA LEU A 287 2.02 16.84 21.71
C LEU A 287 3.31 16.21 22.21
N HIS A 288 3.65 15.02 21.72
CA HIS A 288 4.75 14.21 22.23
C HIS A 288 5.95 14.10 21.28
N ASN A 289 5.97 14.89 20.21
CA ASN A 289 7.03 14.85 19.18
C ASN A 289 7.24 13.43 18.60
N ASN A 290 6.14 12.69 18.42
CA ASN A 290 6.12 11.31 17.92
C ASN A 290 5.56 11.23 16.50
N SER A 291 5.85 12.23 15.66
CA SER A 291 5.30 12.32 14.30
C SER A 291 5.67 11.14 13.42
N HIS A 292 6.83 10.50 13.66
CA HIS A 292 7.27 9.29 12.96
C HIS A 292 6.31 8.11 13.16
N ARG A 293 5.63 8.00 14.33
CA ARG A 293 4.66 6.91 14.58
C ARG A 293 3.44 6.94 13.67
N GLN A 294 3.26 8.02 12.92
CA GLN A 294 2.28 8.05 11.84
C GLN A 294 2.69 7.19 10.66
N GLN A 295 3.91 6.67 10.54
CA GLN A 295 4.28 5.88 9.36
C GLN A 295 3.48 4.56 9.27
N SER A 296 3.18 3.91 10.40
CA SER A 296 2.37 2.67 10.43
C SER A 296 0.92 2.88 10.88
N ASN A 297 0.04 1.99 10.42
CA ASN A 297 -1.18 1.66 11.16
C ASN A 297 -0.85 0.56 12.17
N ASN A 298 -1.54 0.53 13.32
CA ASN A 298 -1.18 -0.37 14.42
C ASN A 298 -2.32 -1.37 14.64
N SER A 299 -2.00 -2.66 14.74
CA SER A 299 -3.04 -3.68 14.93
C SER A 299 -2.67 -4.73 15.98
N LEU A 300 -3.64 -5.04 16.82
CA LEU A 300 -3.52 -6.05 17.87
C LEU A 300 -3.85 -7.44 17.32
N VAL A 301 -3.07 -8.44 17.69
CA VAL A 301 -3.23 -9.83 17.22
C VAL A 301 -3.74 -10.68 18.36
N PHE A 302 -4.95 -11.23 18.21
CA PHE A 302 -5.58 -12.15 19.13
C PHE A 302 -5.20 -13.60 18.80
N LYS A 303 -4.59 -14.30 19.76
CA LYS A 303 -4.26 -15.73 19.65
C LYS A 303 -5.35 -16.67 20.16
N GLU A 304 -6.40 -16.11 20.72
CA GLU A 304 -7.58 -16.82 21.19
C GLU A 304 -8.83 -15.96 20.94
N LYS A 305 -10.01 -16.55 21.07
CA LYS A 305 -11.26 -15.80 20.94
C LYS A 305 -11.38 -14.81 22.12
N PRO A 306 -11.53 -13.50 21.87
CA PRO A 306 -11.64 -12.51 22.93
C PRO A 306 -12.93 -12.67 23.71
N LEU A 307 -12.91 -12.21 24.96
CA LEU A 307 -14.12 -11.99 25.74
C LEU A 307 -14.79 -10.69 25.28
N TYR A 308 -16.08 -10.54 25.62
CA TYR A 308 -16.80 -9.28 25.42
C TYR A 308 -16.04 -8.08 26.02
N ALA A 309 -15.49 -8.24 27.23
CA ALA A 309 -14.76 -7.18 27.92
C ALA A 309 -13.48 -6.76 27.19
N ASP A 310 -12.79 -7.69 26.51
CA ASP A 310 -11.59 -7.39 25.73
C ASP A 310 -11.93 -6.53 24.51
N LEU A 311 -12.98 -6.91 23.77
CA LEU A 311 -13.45 -6.15 22.62
C LEU A 311 -13.99 -4.77 23.03
N ARG A 312 -14.77 -4.69 24.11
CA ARG A 312 -15.27 -3.42 24.66
C ARG A 312 -14.11 -2.48 24.99
N LYS A 313 -13.10 -2.98 25.69
CA LYS A 313 -11.88 -2.21 26.01
C LYS A 313 -11.18 -1.70 24.75
N ILE A 314 -11.08 -2.50 23.69
CA ILE A 314 -10.49 -2.06 22.42
C ILE A 314 -11.28 -0.91 21.81
N PHE A 315 -12.60 -0.99 21.75
CA PHE A 315 -13.43 0.10 21.22
C PHE A 315 -13.36 1.35 22.10
N ASP A 316 -13.22 1.21 23.42
CA ASP A 316 -13.00 2.35 24.33
C ASP A 316 -11.65 3.03 24.02
N LEU A 317 -10.58 2.25 23.82
CA LEU A 317 -9.28 2.77 23.41
C LEU A 317 -9.33 3.45 22.04
N MET A 318 -10.09 2.88 21.09
CA MET A 318 -10.31 3.50 19.78
C MET A 318 -11.01 4.84 19.93
N GLU A 319 -12.10 4.91 20.70
CA GLU A 319 -12.83 6.15 20.95
C GLU A 319 -11.92 7.21 21.58
N ASP A 320 -11.17 6.84 22.62
CA ASP A 320 -10.20 7.71 23.29
C ASP A 320 -9.06 8.18 22.38
N ALA A 321 -8.79 7.48 21.28
CA ALA A 321 -7.73 7.77 20.32
C ALA A 321 -8.24 8.38 19.00
N GLY A 322 -9.52 8.71 18.89
CA GLY A 322 -10.11 9.39 17.72
C GLY A 322 -10.86 8.49 16.73
N GLY A 323 -11.09 7.22 17.07
CA GLY A 323 -12.11 6.37 16.45
C GLY A 323 -11.68 5.41 15.36
N SER A 324 -10.38 5.16 15.18
CA SER A 324 -9.91 4.33 14.05
C SER A 324 -8.78 3.34 14.34
N GLU A 325 -8.15 3.41 15.51
CA GLU A 325 -6.95 2.62 15.85
C GLU A 325 -7.04 2.20 17.33
N PRO A 326 -6.53 1.02 17.74
CA PRO A 326 -5.82 0.05 16.92
C PRO A 326 -6.77 -0.86 16.12
N GLY A 327 -6.37 -1.29 14.92
CA GLY A 327 -7.01 -2.44 14.28
C GLY A 327 -6.85 -3.73 15.10
N PHE A 328 -7.55 -4.81 14.76
CA PHE A 328 -7.30 -6.11 15.40
C PHE A 328 -7.53 -7.30 14.47
N ILE A 329 -6.72 -8.34 14.69
CA ILE A 329 -6.60 -9.51 13.83
C ILE A 329 -6.80 -10.78 14.65
N ASN A 330 -7.63 -11.69 14.15
CA ASN A 330 -7.81 -13.03 14.68
C ASN A 330 -6.76 -13.99 14.11
N ALA A 331 -5.71 -14.27 14.88
CA ALA A 331 -4.66 -15.21 14.46
C ALA A 331 -5.14 -16.66 14.44
N VAL A 332 -6.19 -17.02 15.19
CA VAL A 332 -6.74 -18.38 15.18
C VAL A 332 -7.28 -18.71 13.79
N GLU A 333 -8.16 -17.85 13.26
CA GLU A 333 -8.73 -18.03 11.93
C GLU A 333 -7.70 -17.78 10.82
N ALA A 334 -6.81 -16.79 10.99
CA ALA A 334 -5.72 -16.57 10.04
C ALA A 334 -4.81 -17.80 9.91
N THR A 335 -4.43 -18.43 11.02
CA THR A 335 -3.60 -19.65 11.03
C THR A 335 -4.36 -20.86 10.46
N ARG A 336 -5.66 -20.98 10.72
CA ARG A 336 -6.49 -22.04 10.11
C ARG A 336 -6.52 -21.93 8.58
N ARG A 337 -6.57 -20.71 8.04
CA ARG A 337 -6.55 -20.43 6.59
C ARG A 337 -5.15 -20.48 5.97
N ALA A 338 -4.14 -20.12 6.74
CA ALA A 338 -2.75 -20.04 6.32
C ALA A 338 -1.86 -20.56 7.46
N PRO A 339 -1.51 -21.86 7.50
CA PRO A 339 -0.69 -22.44 8.57
C PRO A 339 0.69 -21.79 8.77
N TRP A 340 1.16 -21.04 7.77
CA TRP A 340 2.41 -20.26 7.82
C TRP A 340 2.23 -18.84 8.39
N PHE A 341 1.03 -18.45 8.81
CA PHE A 341 0.71 -17.09 9.23
C PHE A 341 1.64 -16.59 10.35
N ALA A 342 2.36 -15.51 10.06
CA ALA A 342 3.17 -14.74 11.00
C ALA A 342 2.64 -13.31 11.15
N GLY A 343 1.93 -12.82 10.14
CA GLY A 343 1.30 -11.51 10.09
C GLY A 343 0.66 -11.23 8.72
N CYS A 344 0.50 -9.95 8.39
CA CYS A 344 -0.19 -9.53 7.17
C CYS A 344 0.47 -8.30 6.55
N ASN A 345 0.12 -8.03 5.30
CA ASN A 345 0.55 -6.82 4.62
C ASN A 345 -0.23 -5.59 5.16
N PRO A 346 0.16 -4.34 4.82
CA PRO A 346 -0.47 -3.12 5.33
C PRO A 346 -1.99 -2.98 5.15
N CYS A 347 -2.55 -3.61 4.12
CA CYS A 347 -3.99 -3.58 3.86
C CYS A 347 -4.71 -4.83 4.39
N VAL A 348 -3.99 -5.77 4.99
CA VAL A 348 -4.49 -6.96 5.69
C VAL A 348 -5.21 -7.97 4.77
N GLU A 349 -5.19 -7.84 3.45
CA GLU A 349 -5.84 -8.79 2.52
C GLU A 349 -5.06 -10.10 2.33
N ILE A 350 -3.74 -10.10 2.57
CA ILE A 350 -2.87 -11.27 2.41
C ILE A 350 -2.36 -11.76 3.77
N LEU A 351 -2.49 -13.07 4.00
CA LEU A 351 -1.98 -13.78 5.15
C LEU A 351 -0.55 -14.24 4.88
N LEU A 352 0.41 -13.57 5.51
CA LEU A 352 1.82 -13.70 5.18
C LEU A 352 2.59 -14.48 6.23
N GLY A 353 3.58 -15.25 5.75
CA GLY A 353 4.62 -15.80 6.62
C GLY A 353 5.69 -14.76 6.94
N ASN A 354 6.57 -15.07 7.87
CA ASN A 354 7.73 -14.24 8.15
C ASN A 354 8.59 -14.17 6.87
N LYS A 355 8.87 -12.97 6.35
CA LYS A 355 9.61 -12.75 5.10
C LYS A 355 8.86 -13.28 3.87
N SER A 356 7.67 -12.72 3.63
CA SER A 356 6.78 -13.08 2.50
C SER A 356 6.16 -11.86 1.81
N PHE A 357 5.76 -12.01 0.54
CA PHE A 357 5.23 -10.93 -0.29
C PHE A 357 3.74 -11.08 -0.62
N CYS A 358 3.09 -9.93 -0.83
CA CYS A 358 1.74 -9.82 -1.37
C CYS A 358 1.79 -9.69 -2.91
N ASN A 359 1.09 -10.59 -3.62
CA ASN A 359 1.07 -10.69 -5.08
C ASN A 359 -0.36 -10.57 -5.61
N LEU A 360 -0.69 -9.47 -6.30
CA LEU A 360 -2.08 -9.11 -6.58
C LEU A 360 -2.41 -9.00 -8.07
N THR A 361 -3.58 -9.49 -8.45
CA THR A 361 -4.32 -9.09 -9.65
C THR A 361 -5.71 -8.63 -9.25
N GLU A 362 -6.44 -8.01 -10.17
CA GLU A 362 -7.78 -7.51 -9.89
C GLU A 362 -8.71 -7.64 -11.07
N THR A 363 -9.92 -8.13 -10.82
CA THR A 363 -10.99 -8.27 -11.81
C THR A 363 -12.21 -7.45 -11.39
N ASP A 364 -12.69 -6.58 -12.28
CA ASP A 364 -13.92 -5.82 -12.09
C ASP A 364 -15.15 -6.65 -12.47
N ILE A 365 -15.75 -7.31 -11.49
CA ILE A 365 -16.89 -8.20 -11.72
C ILE A 365 -18.16 -7.45 -12.13
N GLY A 366 -18.22 -6.13 -11.91
CA GLY A 366 -19.32 -5.28 -12.35
C GLY A 366 -19.41 -5.18 -13.87
N LYS A 367 -18.29 -5.30 -14.58
CA LYS A 367 -18.24 -5.23 -16.05
C LYS A 367 -18.71 -6.49 -16.77
N PHE A 368 -19.01 -7.55 -16.03
CA PHE A 368 -19.47 -8.84 -16.56
C PHE A 368 -20.92 -9.17 -16.17
N LYS A 369 -21.72 -8.16 -15.81
CA LYS A 369 -23.15 -8.37 -15.52
C LYS A 369 -23.85 -8.91 -16.76
N GLY A 370 -24.43 -10.11 -16.66
CA GLY A 370 -25.04 -10.82 -17.79
C GLY A 370 -24.08 -11.65 -18.64
N ASP A 371 -22.79 -11.69 -18.30
CA ASP A 371 -21.75 -12.46 -19.00
C ASP A 371 -20.94 -13.32 -18.01
N THR A 372 -21.57 -14.36 -17.49
CA THR A 372 -20.92 -15.28 -16.55
C THR A 372 -19.75 -16.02 -17.20
N ALA A 373 -19.87 -16.43 -18.46
CA ALA A 373 -18.81 -17.15 -19.16
C ALA A 373 -17.55 -16.28 -19.31
N GLY A 374 -17.70 -15.03 -19.76
CA GLY A 374 -16.60 -14.08 -19.86
C GLY A 374 -15.99 -13.74 -18.49
N LEU A 375 -16.79 -13.68 -17.42
CA LEU A 375 -16.27 -13.49 -16.06
C LEU A 375 -15.35 -14.64 -15.63
N HIS A 376 -15.77 -15.88 -15.87
CA HIS A 376 -14.96 -17.05 -15.52
C HIS A 376 -13.66 -17.10 -16.33
N GLU A 377 -13.71 -16.74 -17.61
CA GLU A 377 -12.50 -16.67 -18.45
C GLU A 377 -11.55 -15.56 -17.99
N ALA A 378 -12.07 -14.38 -17.65
CA ALA A 378 -11.27 -13.30 -17.09
C ALA A 378 -10.61 -13.69 -15.76
N ILE A 379 -11.32 -14.43 -14.90
CA ILE A 379 -10.76 -14.96 -13.65
C ILE A 379 -9.68 -16.03 -13.92
N ARG A 380 -9.88 -16.91 -14.91
CA ARG A 380 -8.88 -17.90 -15.33
C ARG A 380 -7.58 -17.21 -15.74
N LEU A 381 -7.67 -16.22 -16.63
CA LEU A 381 -6.52 -15.45 -17.13
C LEU A 381 -5.82 -14.66 -16.01
N ALA A 382 -6.59 -13.97 -15.17
CA ALA A 382 -6.06 -13.20 -14.04
C ALA A 382 -5.32 -14.09 -13.03
N ALA A 383 -5.83 -15.30 -12.76
CA ALA A 383 -5.21 -16.24 -11.84
C ALA A 383 -3.89 -16.82 -12.38
N ARG A 384 -3.83 -17.15 -13.67
CA ARG A 384 -2.60 -17.63 -14.32
C ARG A 384 -1.52 -16.54 -14.39
N ALA A 385 -1.92 -15.31 -14.72
CA ALA A 385 -1.03 -14.15 -14.69
C ALA A 385 -0.49 -13.85 -13.28
N ASN A 386 -1.34 -14.00 -12.26
CA ASN A 386 -0.93 -13.85 -10.87
C ASN A 386 0.07 -14.94 -10.46
N TYR A 387 -0.12 -16.19 -10.88
CA TYR A 387 0.85 -17.26 -10.62
C TYR A 387 2.20 -16.98 -11.28
N ARG A 388 2.23 -16.53 -12.56
CA ARG A 388 3.47 -16.13 -13.25
C ARG A 388 4.27 -15.09 -12.48
N GLN A 389 3.60 -14.14 -11.81
CA GLN A 389 4.25 -13.11 -10.99
C GLN A 389 5.02 -13.69 -9.78
N THR A 390 4.76 -14.94 -9.39
CA THR A 390 5.56 -15.64 -8.37
C THR A 390 6.90 -16.15 -8.92
N CYS A 391 7.06 -16.27 -10.24
CA CYS A 391 8.27 -16.79 -10.91
C CYS A 391 9.40 -15.75 -11.02
N VAL A 392 9.54 -14.96 -9.96
CA VAL A 392 10.60 -13.98 -9.78
C VAL A 392 11.83 -14.58 -9.08
N ASN A 393 12.97 -13.94 -9.27
CA ASN A 393 14.17 -14.14 -8.48
C ASN A 393 14.33 -13.02 -7.44
N LEU A 394 14.33 -13.41 -6.17
CA LEU A 394 14.43 -12.49 -5.03
C LEU A 394 15.83 -12.51 -4.39
N ASN A 395 16.77 -13.28 -4.95
CA ASN A 395 18.17 -13.25 -4.53
C ASN A 395 18.88 -12.05 -5.19
N ASP A 396 18.78 -10.89 -4.54
CA ASP A 396 19.34 -9.62 -5.01
C ASP A 396 20.63 -9.19 -4.27
N GLY A 397 21.11 -10.03 -3.36
CA GLY A 397 22.30 -9.75 -2.54
C GLY A 397 22.08 -8.79 -1.36
N ILE A 398 20.84 -8.32 -1.13
CA ILE A 398 20.44 -7.54 0.04
C ILE A 398 19.45 -8.34 0.90
N LEU A 399 18.35 -8.78 0.28
CA LEU A 399 17.33 -9.54 0.99
C LEU A 399 17.89 -10.87 1.50
N GLN A 400 17.49 -11.23 2.73
CA GLN A 400 17.78 -12.55 3.28
C GLN A 400 17.20 -13.66 2.38
N GLU A 401 17.94 -14.76 2.20
CA GLU A 401 17.57 -15.87 1.31
C GLU A 401 16.17 -16.47 1.59
N SER A 402 15.74 -16.41 2.85
CA SER A 402 14.40 -16.83 3.27
C SER A 402 13.26 -16.16 2.50
N TRP A 403 13.42 -14.91 2.03
CA TRP A 403 12.43 -14.25 1.18
C TRP A 403 12.23 -15.00 -0.14
N HIS A 404 13.32 -15.44 -0.76
CA HIS A 404 13.29 -16.19 -2.00
C HIS A 404 12.71 -17.60 -1.81
N LEU A 405 13.18 -18.31 -0.77
CA LEU A 405 12.70 -19.66 -0.47
C LEU A 405 11.21 -19.68 -0.09
N ASN A 406 10.75 -18.73 0.73
CA ASN A 406 9.34 -18.63 1.08
C ASN A 406 8.45 -18.35 -0.13
N ASN A 407 8.85 -17.43 -1.02
CA ASN A 407 8.13 -17.20 -2.27
C ASN A 407 8.10 -18.48 -3.13
N TYR A 408 9.21 -19.22 -3.21
CA TYR A 408 9.29 -20.47 -3.96
C TYR A 408 8.38 -21.57 -3.39
N PHE A 409 8.32 -21.72 -2.06
CA PHE A 409 7.52 -22.76 -1.39
C PHE A 409 6.03 -22.44 -1.33
N LEU A 410 5.69 -21.16 -1.11
CA LEU A 410 4.30 -20.75 -0.89
C LEU A 410 3.60 -20.34 -2.19
N ARG A 411 4.34 -19.74 -3.14
CA ARG A 411 3.82 -19.25 -4.43
C ARG A 411 2.50 -18.47 -4.26
N LEU A 412 2.44 -17.64 -3.22
CA LEU A 412 1.19 -17.00 -2.82
C LEU A 412 0.63 -16.15 -3.96
N CYS A 413 -0.67 -16.34 -4.18
CA CYS A 413 -1.47 -15.63 -5.16
C CYS A 413 -2.55 -14.82 -4.42
N GLY A 414 -2.93 -13.70 -5.01
CA GLY A 414 -3.90 -12.73 -4.49
C GLY A 414 -4.76 -12.21 -5.64
N VAL A 415 -5.53 -13.12 -6.24
CA VAL A 415 -6.57 -12.80 -7.22
C VAL A 415 -7.66 -12.04 -6.48
N GLY A 416 -7.78 -10.75 -6.78
CA GLY A 416 -8.71 -9.82 -6.16
C GLY A 416 -9.97 -9.56 -6.99
N LEU A 417 -11.08 -9.27 -6.31
CA LEU A 417 -12.30 -8.77 -6.94
C LEU A 417 -12.54 -7.31 -6.56
N THR A 418 -13.00 -6.52 -7.53
CA THR A 418 -13.51 -5.15 -7.32
C THR A 418 -14.85 -5.00 -8.03
N GLY A 419 -15.57 -3.90 -7.80
CA GLY A 419 -16.91 -3.73 -8.40
C GLY A 419 -17.98 -4.58 -7.71
N ILE A 420 -17.72 -5.10 -6.51
CA ILE A 420 -18.63 -6.03 -5.80
C ILE A 420 -19.96 -5.34 -5.48
N ALA A 421 -19.94 -4.05 -5.10
CA ALA A 421 -21.15 -3.30 -4.81
C ALA A 421 -22.11 -3.15 -6.02
N LYS A 422 -21.62 -3.38 -7.24
CA LYS A 422 -22.38 -3.34 -8.50
C LYS A 422 -23.06 -4.67 -8.83
N ARG A 423 -22.79 -5.73 -8.04
CA ARG A 423 -23.30 -7.09 -8.23
C ARG A 423 -24.11 -7.59 -7.01
N PRO A 424 -25.18 -6.88 -6.59
CA PRO A 424 -26.06 -7.36 -5.52
C PRO A 424 -26.82 -8.64 -5.91
N ASP A 425 -26.80 -9.00 -7.20
CA ASP A 425 -27.37 -10.24 -7.74
C ASP A 425 -26.55 -11.51 -7.41
N MET A 426 -25.26 -11.36 -7.05
CA MET A 426 -24.38 -12.50 -6.78
C MET A 426 -24.47 -12.96 -5.32
N GLY A 427 -24.66 -14.27 -5.12
CA GLY A 427 -24.67 -14.93 -3.82
C GLY A 427 -23.45 -15.81 -3.58
N GLY A 428 -23.44 -16.53 -2.45
CA GLY A 428 -22.30 -17.36 -2.05
C GLY A 428 -21.93 -18.44 -3.06
N TYR A 429 -22.91 -19.01 -3.78
CA TYR A 429 -22.66 -19.99 -4.83
C TYR A 429 -21.83 -19.41 -5.99
N ASP A 430 -22.16 -18.20 -6.44
CA ASP A 430 -21.47 -17.56 -7.57
C ASP A 430 -20.00 -17.28 -7.20
N TYR A 431 -19.77 -16.73 -6.01
CA TYR A 431 -18.42 -16.47 -5.50
C TYR A 431 -17.60 -17.75 -5.29
N GLU A 432 -18.22 -18.82 -4.77
CA GLU A 432 -17.57 -20.12 -4.62
C GLU A 432 -17.18 -20.73 -5.97
N TYR A 433 -18.02 -20.57 -7.00
CA TYR A 433 -17.73 -21.08 -8.34
C TYR A 433 -16.58 -20.29 -9.00
N LEU A 434 -16.55 -18.97 -8.83
CA LEU A 434 -15.40 -18.16 -9.24
C LEU A 434 -14.13 -18.58 -8.51
N LYS A 435 -14.19 -18.81 -7.19
CA LYS A 435 -13.04 -19.25 -6.38
C LYS A 435 -12.44 -20.54 -6.91
N ARG A 436 -13.28 -21.52 -7.27
CA ARG A 436 -12.85 -22.78 -7.88
C ARG A 436 -12.16 -22.57 -9.22
N THR A 437 -12.67 -21.63 -10.03
CA THR A 437 -12.08 -21.26 -11.32
C THR A 437 -10.68 -20.66 -11.14
N ALA A 438 -10.54 -19.67 -10.25
CA ALA A 438 -9.25 -19.07 -9.93
C ALA A 438 -8.25 -20.11 -9.40
N THR A 439 -8.71 -20.98 -8.49
CA THR A 439 -7.88 -22.03 -7.87
C THR A 439 -7.38 -23.02 -8.91
N ALA A 440 -8.28 -23.57 -9.74
CA ALA A 440 -7.93 -24.53 -10.78
C ALA A 440 -6.98 -23.92 -11.83
N ALA A 441 -7.20 -22.67 -12.21
CA ALA A 441 -6.38 -21.97 -13.19
C ALA A 441 -4.95 -21.72 -12.68
N ALA A 442 -4.79 -21.27 -11.43
CA ALA A 442 -3.47 -21.03 -10.85
C ALA A 442 -2.70 -22.33 -10.59
N ILE A 443 -3.39 -23.41 -10.16
CA ILE A 443 -2.78 -24.74 -10.03
C ILE A 443 -2.38 -25.29 -11.40
N GLY A 444 -3.23 -25.16 -12.42
CA GLY A 444 -2.91 -25.60 -13.78
C GLY A 444 -1.68 -24.90 -14.35
N MET A 445 -1.51 -23.59 -14.10
CA MET A 445 -0.28 -22.88 -14.47
C MET A 445 0.97 -23.44 -13.76
N ALA A 446 0.83 -23.80 -12.48
CA ALA A 446 1.92 -24.42 -11.71
C ALA A 446 2.31 -25.78 -12.30
N ASP A 447 1.32 -26.61 -12.62
CA ASP A 447 1.51 -27.95 -13.18
C ASP A 447 2.15 -27.89 -14.58
N GLU A 448 1.72 -26.94 -15.43
CA GLU A 448 2.32 -26.70 -16.75
C GLU A 448 3.79 -26.28 -16.68
N LEU A 449 4.18 -25.57 -15.62
CA LEU A 449 5.55 -25.11 -15.39
C LEU A 449 6.40 -26.08 -14.57
N ASP A 450 5.83 -27.19 -14.08
CA ASP A 450 6.47 -28.11 -13.13
C ASP A 450 7.01 -27.38 -11.87
N LEU A 451 6.19 -26.47 -11.32
CA LEU A 451 6.52 -25.66 -10.15
C LEU A 451 5.53 -25.92 -8.99
N PRO A 452 5.88 -25.59 -7.73
CA PRO A 452 4.99 -25.78 -6.60
C PRO A 452 3.64 -25.07 -6.77
N SER A 453 2.54 -25.76 -6.46
CA SER A 453 1.21 -25.15 -6.50
C SER A 453 1.07 -24.02 -5.46
N PRO A 454 0.30 -22.96 -5.78
CA PRO A 454 0.10 -21.84 -4.87
C PRO A 454 -0.67 -22.29 -3.62
N LYS A 455 -0.21 -21.88 -2.43
CA LYS A 455 -0.85 -22.31 -1.17
C LYS A 455 -2.16 -21.61 -0.87
N ASN A 456 -2.30 -20.35 -1.27
CA ASN A 456 -3.56 -19.59 -1.27
C ASN A 456 -3.60 -18.69 -2.52
N ILE A 457 -4.81 -18.44 -3.04
CA ILE A 457 -5.03 -17.80 -4.36
C ILE A 457 -5.92 -16.56 -4.27
N THR A 458 -7.04 -16.60 -3.54
CA THR A 458 -8.05 -15.54 -3.61
C THR A 458 -8.05 -14.61 -2.40
N CYS A 459 -8.25 -13.31 -2.66
CA CYS A 459 -8.36 -12.25 -1.64
C CYS A 459 -9.34 -11.16 -2.09
N VAL A 460 -9.60 -10.17 -1.24
CA VAL A 460 -10.16 -8.88 -1.66
C VAL A 460 -9.34 -7.78 -1.04
N LYS A 461 -8.84 -6.87 -1.88
CA LYS A 461 -8.12 -5.67 -1.46
C LYS A 461 -9.05 -4.46 -1.56
N PRO A 462 -8.73 -3.32 -0.93
CA PRO A 462 -9.59 -2.13 -0.98
C PRO A 462 -9.64 -1.45 -2.36
N SER A 463 -8.64 -1.66 -3.22
CA SER A 463 -8.60 -1.16 -4.61
C SER A 463 -8.69 0.37 -4.79
N GLY A 464 -8.09 1.16 -3.91
CA GLY A 464 -8.19 2.63 -3.95
C GLY A 464 -7.90 3.27 -5.32
N THR A 465 -6.69 3.14 -5.86
CA THR A 465 -6.33 3.78 -7.15
C THR A 465 -6.73 2.92 -8.36
N LEU A 466 -6.67 1.59 -8.25
CA LEU A 466 -6.97 0.71 -9.38
C LEU A 466 -8.46 0.76 -9.77
N SER A 467 -9.38 0.74 -8.81
CA SER A 467 -10.81 0.90 -9.10
C SER A 467 -11.13 2.22 -9.80
N LYS A 468 -10.45 3.32 -9.44
CA LYS A 468 -10.61 4.64 -10.07
C LYS A 468 -10.18 4.61 -11.52
N ILE A 469 -9.05 3.97 -11.87
CA ILE A 469 -8.66 3.83 -13.27
C ILE A 469 -9.58 2.86 -14.01
N MET A 470 -10.19 1.88 -13.35
CA MET A 470 -11.14 0.97 -13.97
C MET A 470 -12.58 1.52 -14.06
N ASP A 471 -12.85 2.71 -13.50
CA ASP A 471 -14.19 3.29 -13.34
C ASP A 471 -15.18 2.36 -12.65
N THR A 472 -14.78 1.82 -11.49
CA THR A 472 -15.59 0.88 -10.71
C THR A 472 -15.50 1.14 -9.20
N THR A 473 -16.31 0.43 -8.41
CA THR A 473 -16.34 0.58 -6.95
C THR A 473 -15.14 -0.11 -6.30
N GLU A 474 -14.69 0.43 -5.16
CA GLU A 474 -13.46 0.07 -4.44
C GLU A 474 -13.56 -1.27 -3.69
N GLY A 475 -13.09 -2.37 -4.31
CA GLY A 475 -13.11 -3.70 -3.70
C GLY A 475 -14.54 -4.12 -3.35
N ILE A 476 -14.78 -4.35 -2.06
CA ILE A 476 -16.09 -4.67 -1.47
C ILE A 476 -16.92 -3.42 -1.09
N HIS A 477 -16.30 -2.24 -1.02
CA HIS A 477 -16.95 -1.05 -0.48
C HIS A 477 -18.09 -0.55 -1.38
N LYS A 478 -19.18 -0.13 -0.73
CA LYS A 478 -20.24 0.64 -1.35
C LYS A 478 -19.85 2.14 -1.31
N PRO A 479 -19.95 2.90 -2.41
CA PRO A 479 -19.66 4.33 -2.43
C PRO A 479 -20.49 5.12 -1.41
N LEU A 480 -20.07 6.34 -1.03
CA LEU A 480 -20.80 7.18 -0.06
C LEU A 480 -22.17 7.66 -0.56
N GLY A 481 -22.35 7.75 -1.87
CA GLY A 481 -23.59 8.16 -2.49
C GLY A 481 -23.55 7.97 -4.00
N LYS A 482 -24.67 8.22 -4.67
CA LYS A 482 -24.81 8.02 -6.11
C LYS A 482 -24.08 9.07 -6.93
N TYR A 483 -24.22 10.34 -6.54
CA TYR A 483 -23.62 11.50 -7.18
C TYR A 483 -22.53 12.04 -6.28
N ILE A 484 -21.28 11.93 -6.72
CA ILE A 484 -20.10 12.29 -5.93
C ILE A 484 -19.27 13.32 -6.69
N PHE A 485 -18.86 14.36 -5.98
CA PHE A 485 -17.74 15.21 -6.34
C PHE A 485 -16.48 14.66 -5.69
N ASN A 486 -15.60 14.09 -6.52
CA ASN A 486 -14.34 13.51 -6.06
C ASN A 486 -13.22 14.53 -6.25
N ASN A 487 -12.76 15.11 -5.15
CA ASN A 487 -11.65 16.05 -5.11
C ASN A 487 -10.33 15.30 -5.06
N VAL A 488 -9.48 15.51 -6.07
CA VAL A 488 -8.17 14.86 -6.20
C VAL A 488 -7.07 15.90 -6.17
N GLN A 489 -6.02 15.69 -5.38
CA GLN A 489 -4.91 16.63 -5.24
C GLN A 489 -3.88 16.46 -6.36
N PHE A 490 -3.49 17.58 -6.96
CA PHE A 490 -2.43 17.71 -7.95
C PHE A 490 -1.41 18.75 -7.49
N SER A 491 -0.17 18.64 -7.97
CA SER A 491 0.75 19.78 -7.90
C SER A 491 0.19 20.91 -8.76
N LYS A 492 0.24 22.16 -8.27
CA LYS A 492 -0.15 23.33 -9.06
C LYS A 492 0.70 23.51 -10.34
N TYR A 493 1.85 22.85 -10.41
CA TYR A 493 2.76 22.87 -11.55
C TYR A 493 2.50 21.76 -12.57
N ASP A 494 1.57 20.84 -12.29
CA ASP A 494 1.20 19.79 -13.26
C ASP A 494 0.43 20.43 -14.42
N PRO A 495 0.91 20.34 -15.67
CA PRO A 495 0.25 20.94 -16.83
C PRO A 495 -1.14 20.39 -17.14
N VAL A 496 -1.52 19.24 -16.56
CA VAL A 496 -2.91 18.76 -16.64
C VAL A 496 -3.88 19.73 -15.96
N VAL A 497 -3.42 20.49 -14.95
CA VAL A 497 -4.21 21.47 -14.20
C VAL A 497 -4.76 22.55 -15.13
N ASP A 498 -3.93 23.13 -15.99
CA ASP A 498 -4.34 24.21 -16.88
C ASP A 498 -5.34 23.72 -17.93
N LYS A 499 -5.18 22.49 -18.42
CA LYS A 499 -6.14 21.86 -19.33
C LYS A 499 -7.48 21.60 -18.66
N LEU A 500 -7.46 21.05 -17.44
CA LEU A 500 -8.67 20.79 -16.67
C LEU A 500 -9.39 22.10 -16.34
N ARG A 501 -8.65 23.16 -15.98
CA ARG A 501 -9.21 24.50 -15.76
C ARG A 501 -9.85 25.06 -17.04
N ALA A 502 -9.17 24.94 -18.19
CA ALA A 502 -9.71 25.38 -19.49
C ALA A 502 -10.95 24.58 -19.92
N ALA A 503 -11.07 23.34 -19.45
CA ALA A 503 -12.24 22.49 -19.63
C ALA A 503 -13.33 22.67 -18.56
N ASN A 504 -13.26 23.75 -17.78
CA ASN A 504 -14.20 24.13 -16.72
C ASN A 504 -14.28 23.17 -15.52
N TYR A 505 -13.27 22.33 -15.29
CA TYR A 505 -13.19 21.61 -14.02
C TYR A 505 -12.90 22.60 -12.89
N ASN A 506 -13.56 22.41 -11.75
CA ASN A 506 -13.27 23.16 -10.54
C ASN A 506 -11.85 22.85 -10.09
N VAL A 507 -11.01 23.88 -10.03
CA VAL A 507 -9.63 23.83 -9.53
C VAL A 507 -9.51 24.85 -8.40
N ILE A 508 -9.32 24.38 -7.17
CA ILE A 508 -9.13 25.23 -6.00
C ILE A 508 -7.74 25.00 -5.40
N ASN A 509 -7.15 26.03 -4.79
CA ASN A 509 -5.90 25.85 -4.05
C ASN A 509 -6.13 24.88 -2.87
N HIS A 510 -5.15 24.01 -2.61
CA HIS A 510 -5.25 23.14 -1.45
C HIS A 510 -5.19 24.00 -0.17
N PRO A 511 -6.08 23.80 0.81
CA PRO A 511 -6.25 24.75 1.90
C PRO A 511 -5.12 24.72 2.94
N THR A 512 -4.27 23.70 2.91
CA THR A 512 -3.14 23.53 3.83
C THR A 512 -1.82 23.15 3.13
N ASP A 513 -1.77 23.19 1.79
CA ASP A 513 -0.57 22.88 0.99
C ASP A 513 -0.46 23.89 -0.15
N ASP A 514 0.47 24.85 -0.02
CA ASP A 514 0.68 25.92 -1.00
C ASP A 514 1.22 25.43 -2.35
N SER A 515 1.71 24.19 -2.42
CA SER A 515 2.18 23.55 -3.65
C SER A 515 1.06 22.81 -4.40
N GLY A 516 -0.08 22.59 -3.74
CA GLY A 516 -1.17 21.75 -4.22
C GLY A 516 -2.41 22.50 -4.71
N VAL A 517 -3.14 21.86 -5.62
CA VAL A 517 -4.51 22.21 -6.01
C VAL A 517 -5.41 20.98 -5.89
N LEU A 518 -6.68 21.19 -5.59
CA LEU A 518 -7.73 20.16 -5.64
C LEU A 518 -8.53 20.34 -6.92
N ILE A 519 -8.68 19.25 -7.68
CA ILE A 519 -9.51 19.21 -8.88
C ILE A 519 -10.72 18.32 -8.62
N THR A 520 -11.91 18.85 -8.88
CA THR A 520 -13.17 18.14 -8.64
C THR A 520 -13.62 17.35 -9.87
N PHE A 521 -13.64 16.01 -9.78
CA PHE A 521 -14.18 15.13 -10.82
C PHE A 521 -15.59 14.65 -10.45
N PRO A 522 -16.59 14.79 -11.35
CA PRO A 522 -17.92 14.25 -11.11
C PRO A 522 -17.94 12.74 -11.34
N VAL A 523 -18.51 12.00 -10.40
CA VAL A 523 -18.65 10.52 -10.43
C VAL A 523 -20.09 10.14 -10.16
N LYS A 524 -20.62 9.19 -10.95
CA LYS A 524 -21.99 8.70 -10.84
C LYS A 524 -22.02 7.17 -10.80
N TRP A 525 -22.84 6.61 -9.91
CA TRP A 525 -23.01 5.16 -9.74
C TRP A 525 -24.44 4.70 -10.04
N ASP A 526 -24.74 4.41 -11.31
CA ASP A 526 -26.10 4.05 -11.75
C ASP A 526 -26.55 2.64 -11.36
N ASP A 527 -25.59 1.75 -11.08
CA ASP A 527 -25.79 0.33 -10.85
C ASP A 527 -25.57 -0.09 -9.39
N VAL A 528 -25.58 0.87 -8.48
CA VAL A 528 -25.49 0.66 -7.02
C VAL A 528 -26.74 1.23 -6.34
N PRO A 529 -27.39 0.50 -5.42
CA PRO A 529 -28.59 0.99 -4.72
C PRO A 529 -28.24 1.96 -3.58
N PHE A 530 -28.99 3.07 -3.47
CA PHE A 530 -28.82 4.10 -2.44
C PHE A 530 -30.15 4.52 -1.79
N HIS A 531 -30.08 5.12 -0.61
CA HIS A 531 -31.24 5.72 0.08
C HIS A 531 -31.38 7.18 -0.31
N LYS A 532 -32.61 7.69 -0.43
CA LYS A 532 -32.84 9.12 -0.69
C LYS A 532 -33.06 9.87 0.62
N VAL A 533 -32.17 10.82 0.94
CA VAL A 533 -32.22 11.67 2.15
C VAL A 533 -31.94 13.11 1.75
N ASN A 534 -32.81 14.04 2.14
CA ASN A 534 -32.63 15.49 1.91
C ASN A 534 -32.27 15.85 0.45
N GLY A 535 -32.86 15.15 -0.53
CA GLY A 535 -32.59 15.37 -1.95
C GLY A 535 -31.30 14.74 -2.50
N LYS A 536 -30.50 14.06 -1.65
CA LYS A 536 -29.31 13.29 -2.03
C LYS A 536 -29.59 11.79 -2.01
N GLU A 537 -28.87 11.03 -2.83
CA GLU A 537 -28.87 9.56 -2.80
C GLU A 537 -27.59 9.08 -2.10
N VAL A 538 -27.72 8.57 -0.86
CA VAL A 538 -26.63 8.32 0.09
C VAL A 538 -26.56 6.86 0.56
N ASN A 539 -25.39 6.46 1.02
CA ASN A 539 -25.13 5.18 1.66
C ASN A 539 -25.37 5.27 3.18
N LEU A 540 -26.31 4.46 3.69
CA LEU A 540 -26.66 4.41 5.11
C LEU A 540 -26.42 3.01 5.70
N ASP A 541 -25.61 2.18 5.03
CA ASP A 541 -25.33 0.83 5.48
C ASP A 541 -24.74 0.86 6.91
N SER A 542 -25.41 0.18 7.84
CA SER A 542 -24.96 -0.02 9.21
C SER A 542 -23.63 -0.80 9.27
N ALA A 543 -22.96 -0.76 10.41
CA ALA A 543 -21.72 -1.49 10.61
C ALA A 543 -21.95 -3.01 10.48
N VAL A 544 -23.09 -3.50 10.98
CA VAL A 544 -23.47 -4.92 10.88
C VAL A 544 -23.77 -5.33 9.43
N GLU A 545 -24.45 -4.49 8.63
CA GLU A 545 -24.67 -4.79 7.21
C GLU A 545 -23.35 -4.87 6.42
N GLN A 546 -22.40 -3.99 6.73
CA GLN A 546 -21.05 -4.06 6.15
C GLN A 546 -20.30 -5.34 6.58
N LEU A 547 -20.42 -5.74 7.85
CA LEU A 547 -19.82 -6.98 8.37
C LEU A 547 -20.46 -8.25 7.77
N GLU A 548 -21.77 -8.26 7.51
CA GLU A 548 -22.43 -9.37 6.82
C GLU A 548 -21.96 -9.50 5.36
N LYS A 549 -21.72 -8.37 4.66
CA LYS A 549 -21.07 -8.38 3.33
C LYS A 549 -19.66 -8.94 3.41
N TYR A 550 -18.87 -8.50 4.39
CA TYR A 550 -17.54 -9.06 4.65
C TYR A 550 -17.62 -10.58 4.82
N LYS A 551 -18.53 -11.08 5.68
CA LYS A 551 -18.69 -12.51 5.93
C LYS A 551 -19.08 -13.29 4.69
N LEU A 552 -20.00 -12.79 3.86
CA LEU A 552 -20.38 -13.42 2.59
C LEU A 552 -19.14 -13.65 1.71
N ILE A 553 -18.34 -12.61 1.50
CA ILE A 553 -17.15 -12.67 0.65
C ILE A 553 -16.03 -13.49 1.29
N GLN A 554 -15.79 -13.32 2.59
CA GLN A 554 -14.77 -14.01 3.37
C GLN A 554 -14.99 -15.53 3.43
N THR A 555 -16.24 -15.97 3.39
CA THR A 555 -16.61 -17.39 3.42
C THR A 555 -16.75 -18.02 2.03
N SER A 556 -17.11 -17.24 1.00
CA SER A 556 -17.45 -17.78 -0.31
C SER A 556 -16.36 -17.59 -1.37
N TRP A 557 -15.68 -16.44 -1.39
CA TRP A 557 -14.63 -16.15 -2.37
C TRP A 557 -13.22 -16.30 -1.80
N THR A 558 -13.00 -15.79 -0.60
CA THR A 558 -11.66 -15.50 -0.09
C THR A 558 -11.01 -16.69 0.61
N GLN A 559 -9.81 -17.08 0.17
CA GLN A 559 -8.93 -18.01 0.90
C GLN A 559 -8.07 -17.28 1.92
N GLN A 560 -7.65 -16.05 1.62
CA GLN A 560 -6.85 -15.18 2.49
C GLN A 560 -7.74 -14.31 3.39
N ASN A 561 -7.70 -12.99 3.23
CA ASN A 561 -8.61 -12.06 3.90
C ASN A 561 -9.30 -11.09 2.91
N THR A 562 -10.44 -10.58 3.35
CA THR A 562 -11.26 -9.58 2.68
C THR A 562 -11.02 -8.25 3.37
N SER A 563 -10.11 -7.46 2.82
CA SER A 563 -9.80 -6.14 3.36
C SER A 563 -10.99 -5.19 3.16
N VAL A 564 -11.48 -4.67 4.27
CA VAL A 564 -12.60 -3.73 4.32
C VAL A 564 -12.46 -2.80 5.51
N THR A 565 -12.90 -1.57 5.31
CA THR A 565 -13.12 -0.58 6.37
C THR A 565 -14.61 -0.53 6.70
N ILE A 566 -14.93 -0.85 7.95
CA ILE A 566 -16.28 -0.79 8.49
C ILE A 566 -16.49 0.61 9.06
N SER A 567 -17.34 1.39 8.40
CA SER A 567 -17.76 2.70 8.92
C SER A 567 -18.82 2.51 9.98
N TYR A 568 -18.64 3.05 11.19
CA TYR A 568 -19.53 2.83 12.34
C TYR A 568 -19.85 4.11 13.13
N ASP A 569 -20.98 4.10 13.83
CA ASP A 569 -21.32 5.05 14.88
C ASP A 569 -21.10 4.43 16.27
N LEU A 570 -20.83 5.25 17.29
CA LEU A 570 -20.63 4.77 18.67
C LEU A 570 -21.82 3.97 19.22
N SER A 571 -23.05 4.31 18.80
CA SER A 571 -24.26 3.56 19.17
C SER A 571 -24.31 2.13 18.62
N GLU A 572 -23.51 1.82 17.59
CA GLU A 572 -23.47 0.50 16.95
C GLU A 572 -22.42 -0.44 17.56
N VAL A 573 -21.54 0.05 18.45
CA VAL A 573 -20.41 -0.75 18.97
C VAL A 573 -20.87 -2.04 19.65
N GLU A 574 -21.98 -1.99 20.39
CA GLU A 574 -22.53 -3.18 21.04
C GLU A 574 -22.95 -4.27 20.05
N ASP A 575 -23.52 -3.87 18.90
CA ASP A 575 -23.94 -4.81 17.88
C ASP A 575 -22.75 -5.32 17.06
N ILE A 576 -21.72 -4.50 16.87
CA ILE A 576 -20.44 -4.93 16.29
C ILE A 576 -19.79 -6.01 17.16
N ILE A 577 -19.71 -5.79 18.48
CA ILE A 577 -19.10 -6.76 19.41
C ILE A 577 -19.89 -8.07 19.40
N LYS A 578 -21.22 -8.03 19.48
CA LYS A 578 -22.07 -9.22 19.38
C LYS A 578 -21.83 -9.96 18.06
N TRP A 579 -21.73 -9.22 16.95
CA TRP A 579 -21.47 -9.81 15.64
C TRP A 579 -20.12 -10.52 15.61
N LEU A 580 -19.06 -9.88 16.10
CA LEU A 580 -17.71 -10.46 16.16
C LEU A 580 -17.67 -11.73 17.01
N LEU A 581 -18.31 -11.72 18.18
CA LEU A 581 -18.37 -12.90 19.05
C LEU A 581 -19.14 -14.06 18.40
N ASN A 582 -20.20 -13.78 17.65
CA ASN A 582 -20.99 -14.78 16.96
C ASN A 582 -20.32 -15.32 15.68
N ASN A 583 -19.43 -14.53 15.07
CA ASN A 583 -18.82 -14.82 13.76
C ASN A 583 -17.29 -14.91 13.80
N TRP A 584 -16.69 -15.06 14.98
CA TRP A 584 -15.24 -15.07 15.17
C TRP A 584 -14.53 -16.08 14.26
N ASP A 585 -15.13 -17.26 14.05
CA ASP A 585 -14.55 -18.35 13.27
C ASP A 585 -14.53 -18.09 11.74
N CYS A 586 -15.03 -16.95 11.28
CA CYS A 586 -14.83 -16.47 9.91
C CYS A 586 -14.13 -15.11 9.84
N TYR A 587 -14.01 -14.41 10.96
CA TYR A 587 -13.35 -13.12 11.07
C TYR A 587 -11.83 -13.30 11.07
N VAL A 588 -11.12 -12.52 10.24
CA VAL A 588 -9.66 -12.44 10.21
C VAL A 588 -9.23 -11.04 10.64
N GLY A 589 -9.59 -10.02 9.88
CA GLY A 589 -9.20 -8.65 10.20
C GLY A 589 -9.91 -7.64 9.32
N VAL A 590 -10.54 -6.65 9.95
CA VAL A 590 -11.11 -5.46 9.29
C VAL A 590 -10.57 -4.21 9.97
N SER A 591 -10.76 -3.06 9.33
CA SER A 591 -10.54 -1.76 9.98
C SER A 591 -11.88 -1.14 10.38
N PHE A 592 -11.91 -0.35 11.44
CA PHE A 592 -13.07 0.41 11.87
C PHE A 592 -12.75 1.90 11.76
N ILE A 593 -13.71 2.70 11.32
CA ILE A 593 -13.58 4.16 11.27
C ILE A 593 -14.94 4.80 11.55
N TYR A 594 -14.97 5.97 12.17
CA TYR A 594 -16.23 6.68 12.35
C TYR A 594 -16.92 6.97 11.02
N ARG A 595 -18.23 6.71 10.99
CA ARG A 595 -19.09 7.02 9.87
C ARG A 595 -19.33 8.53 9.84
N THR A 596 -18.85 9.19 8.80
CA THR A 596 -19.27 10.55 8.48
C THR A 596 -20.69 10.53 7.91
N ASP A 597 -21.55 11.47 8.31
CA ASP A 597 -22.86 11.63 7.67
C ASP A 597 -22.65 12.03 6.20
N PRO A 598 -22.99 11.14 5.23
CA PRO A 598 -22.74 11.39 3.82
C PRO A 598 -23.65 12.50 3.24
N SER A 599 -24.68 12.93 3.96
CA SER A 599 -25.57 14.02 3.52
C SER A 599 -25.00 15.41 3.84
N MET A 600 -24.09 15.51 4.80
CA MET A 600 -23.48 16.75 5.28
C MET A 600 -22.37 17.26 4.36
N THR A 601 -22.15 18.58 4.34
CA THR A 601 -21.03 19.20 3.59
C THR A 601 -19.74 19.16 4.40
N ALA A 602 -18.61 19.46 3.75
CA ALA A 602 -17.33 19.62 4.45
C ALA A 602 -17.43 20.59 5.63
N LYS A 603 -18.10 21.74 5.42
CA LYS A 603 -18.29 22.78 6.43
C LYS A 603 -19.09 22.28 7.63
N ASP A 604 -20.15 21.52 7.40
CA ASP A 604 -21.00 21.00 8.48
C ASP A 604 -20.25 20.00 9.36
N LEU A 605 -19.30 19.26 8.76
CA LEU A 605 -18.42 18.30 9.44
C LEU A 605 -17.14 18.95 10.01
N GLY A 606 -16.94 20.26 9.85
CA GLY A 606 -15.74 20.96 10.32
C GLY A 606 -14.48 20.73 9.47
N TYR A 607 -14.61 20.16 8.26
CA TYR A 607 -13.51 19.96 7.33
C TYR A 607 -13.37 21.13 6.33
N LEU A 608 -12.14 21.40 5.91
CA LEU A 608 -11.84 22.40 4.88
C LEU A 608 -12.30 21.93 3.49
N TYR A 609 -12.28 20.62 3.25
CA TYR A 609 -12.81 19.95 2.07
C TYR A 609 -13.05 18.47 2.38
N LEU A 610 -13.87 17.80 1.55
CA LEU A 610 -13.99 16.34 1.57
C LEU A 610 -13.36 15.76 0.29
N PRO A 611 -12.54 14.69 0.38
CA PRO A 611 -12.04 13.98 -0.81
C PRO A 611 -13.16 13.43 -1.69
N GLN A 612 -14.27 13.04 -1.07
CA GLN A 612 -15.50 12.63 -1.74
C GLN A 612 -16.67 13.33 -1.06
N GLU A 613 -17.40 14.16 -1.81
CA GLU A 613 -18.58 14.86 -1.34
C GLU A 613 -19.81 14.33 -2.08
N VAL A 614 -20.85 13.89 -1.35
CA VAL A 614 -22.11 13.51 -1.96
C VAL A 614 -22.95 14.77 -2.23
N VAL A 615 -23.39 14.91 -3.46
CA VAL A 615 -24.16 16.07 -3.94
C VAL A 615 -25.54 15.66 -4.43
N SER A 616 -26.42 16.64 -4.63
CA SER A 616 -27.72 16.37 -5.24
C SER A 616 -27.56 16.05 -6.74
N GLU A 617 -28.56 15.39 -7.32
CA GLU A 617 -28.61 15.16 -8.77
C GLU A 617 -28.58 16.46 -9.56
N GLN A 618 -29.21 17.52 -9.04
CA GLN A 618 -29.24 18.82 -9.69
C GLN A 618 -27.85 19.46 -9.72
N ASP A 619 -27.16 19.53 -8.57
CA ASP A 619 -25.82 20.10 -8.47
C ASP A 619 -24.82 19.35 -9.37
N TYR A 620 -24.93 18.01 -9.38
CA TYR A 620 -24.14 17.15 -10.24
C TYR A 620 -24.34 17.48 -11.72
N ASN A 621 -25.60 17.51 -12.17
CA ASN A 621 -25.93 17.76 -13.56
C ASN A 621 -25.56 19.19 -13.99
N ASP A 622 -25.71 20.17 -13.10
CA ASP A 622 -25.35 21.55 -13.40
C ASP A 622 -23.83 21.73 -13.53
N TYR A 623 -23.04 21.05 -12.70
CA TYR A 623 -21.59 21.03 -12.88
C TYR A 623 -21.18 20.32 -14.18
N VAL A 624 -21.73 19.13 -14.45
CA VAL A 624 -21.38 18.34 -15.65
C VAL A 624 -21.69 19.09 -16.95
N LYS A 625 -22.78 19.87 -17.02
CA LYS A 625 -23.13 20.68 -18.20
C LYS A 625 -22.07 21.72 -18.57
N LEU A 626 -21.26 22.16 -17.61
CA LEU A 626 -20.22 23.16 -17.83
C LEU A 626 -18.95 22.53 -18.42
N LEU A 627 -18.71 21.24 -18.15
CA LEU A 627 -17.47 20.56 -18.49
C LEU A 627 -17.31 20.38 -19.99
N GLN A 628 -16.11 20.66 -20.49
CA GLN A 628 -15.72 20.40 -21.86
C GLN A 628 -14.89 19.12 -21.97
N PRO A 629 -14.87 18.45 -23.14
CA PRO A 629 -13.97 17.32 -23.38
C PRO A 629 -12.50 17.70 -23.15
N VAL A 630 -11.72 16.80 -22.55
CA VAL A 630 -10.29 16.97 -22.29
C VAL A 630 -9.51 16.00 -23.17
N SER A 631 -8.63 16.51 -24.03
CA SER A 631 -7.63 15.68 -24.70
C SER A 631 -6.32 15.68 -23.92
N LEU A 632 -5.88 14.47 -23.55
CA LEU A 632 -4.62 14.27 -22.85
C LEU A 632 -3.42 14.07 -23.78
N GLU A 633 -3.64 13.86 -25.08
CA GLU A 633 -2.60 13.52 -26.08
C GLU A 633 -1.52 14.60 -26.20
N ASP A 634 -1.90 15.89 -26.13
CA ASP A 634 -0.96 17.02 -26.20
C ASP A 634 -0.48 17.50 -24.82
N THR A 635 -0.59 16.69 -23.76
CA THR A 635 -0.30 17.12 -22.38
C THR A 635 1.05 16.58 -21.94
N ASN A 636 2.04 17.45 -21.94
CA ASN A 636 3.27 17.20 -21.20
C ASN A 636 2.91 17.28 -19.72
N SER A 637 3.02 16.21 -18.92
CA SER A 637 2.86 16.34 -17.47
C SER A 637 4.24 16.61 -16.87
N PHE A 638 4.39 17.63 -16.02
CA PHE A 638 5.61 17.79 -15.22
C PHE A 638 5.37 17.07 -13.90
N ASP A 639 6.25 16.12 -13.59
CA ASP A 639 6.18 15.36 -12.34
C ASP A 639 6.39 16.26 -11.10
N GLU A 640 5.82 15.82 -9.98
CA GLU A 640 5.80 16.45 -8.66
C GLU A 640 7.17 17.00 -8.21
N ILE A 641 7.41 18.30 -8.35
CA ILE A 641 8.43 18.97 -7.55
C ILE A 641 7.86 19.09 -6.13
N VAL A 642 8.25 18.18 -5.23
CA VAL A 642 7.93 18.32 -3.80
C VAL A 642 8.92 19.31 -3.19
N ALA A 643 8.41 20.45 -2.75
CA ALA A 643 9.07 21.35 -1.82
C ALA A 643 8.50 21.15 -0.40
N GLU A 644 9.40 21.28 0.58
CA GLU A 644 9.31 21.29 2.05
C GLU A 644 8.02 20.83 2.78
N ASP A 645 8.21 19.79 3.60
CA ASP A 645 7.53 19.44 4.86
C ASP A 645 6.02 19.73 5.00
N CYS A 646 5.20 18.69 4.79
CA CYS A 646 3.82 18.68 5.23
C CYS A 646 3.71 18.07 6.64
N SER A 647 3.70 18.92 7.68
CA SER A 647 3.62 18.57 9.10
C SER A 647 2.20 18.34 9.65
N THR A 648 1.18 18.15 8.79
CA THR A 648 -0.24 18.32 9.17
C THR A 648 -1.11 17.04 9.18
N GLY A 649 -0.52 15.85 9.16
CA GLY A 649 -1.18 14.61 9.62
C GLY A 649 -2.45 14.14 8.87
N SER A 650 -2.85 14.80 7.80
CA SER A 650 -3.99 14.42 6.96
C SER A 650 -3.46 13.71 5.73
N CYS A 651 -3.79 12.43 5.53
CA CYS A 651 -3.38 11.69 4.34
C CYS A 651 -4.32 12.04 3.17
N PRO A 652 -3.89 12.81 2.16
CA PRO A 652 -4.72 13.04 1.00
C PRO A 652 -4.79 11.77 0.16
N ILE A 653 -5.97 11.49 -0.39
CA ILE A 653 -6.10 10.56 -1.52
C ILE A 653 -5.40 11.24 -2.71
N LYS A 654 -4.14 10.87 -2.97
CA LYS A 654 -3.43 11.23 -4.21
C LYS A 654 -3.88 10.36 -5.37
#